data_AF-A0AA86AKQ2-F1
#
_entry.id   AF-A0AA86AKQ2-F1
#
_cell.length_a   1.000
_cell.length_b   1.000
_cell.length_c   1.000
_cell.angle_alpha   90.00
_cell.angle_beta   90.00
_cell.angle_gamma   90.00
#
_symmetry.space_group_name_H-M   'P 1'
#
loop_
_entity.id
_entity.type
_entity.pdbx_description
1 polymer ?
#
loop_
_entity_poly.entity_id
_entity_poly.type
_entity_poly.pdbx_seq_one_letter_code
_entity_poly.pdbx_strand_id
1 'polypeptide(L)'
;MRKDVAKKIVEVLPDSLKNIASYLKNNFDKSGQDTLDNATGTIGILIKLFAQSYVDKYFENMTKDKLANYGSDMYLKASFCQIQKSLEIITDNTQQMIDAKSIVALFDDTFKLTKKSFSTEHILTIFTPQYHPIIQIVKEKFISLLKELNFQDNVIKAFQRHYNENIASTIKESFGEDDYAKHIKDTQKYILNENEAKLLSDIYKLCHIGFKDDEQLSYEETFAEWKPIEKVNASDDSFRYSNEYEKFLQKEKALTLAESLVDSYFESITTDNTLLNILFAIADFGKGKTIFLRQYASKLAKQYVETGEGYFPIYFNLRNYGSYSSSATLGIIADYLATDYGIKIEEDSFKYKKYIFLIDSLDESGELTKPAIEKVIESIKCIQNLDKEKCRYNRIIITSRPFSDGLEYHLRAHKPYQIKNKEGTEIPQYISIYGFKAEQFNHWLLTSLKNYPKFQELTTTGFAEELIKSIQQKKNTIDIHQKLFKDKTLSVEELKRPIFSYMIFQLIINNVDFSHIGKIGIYLSFLNLLTKEAKHINDKHYETNLEDEIIYRNILHAIASLWMYQKEQSQQGVLRKSDICRVLDGKTSNESDREILERYKKEGVTEIQFLSHSYFGEQKDCLHFQHQSFAEILLAEYYLKVFIKYALDKTPDIDEARSKLMLGEPTDQTVSFFKELIRLLKETVSTEITPMVIEKRKLLFPLMASLAHEKHNVLFSDKLYYKWFEPIANNDIKSSRIYPKQILENWAIDEDALEKIIVLAKEILDAKTTILSAKSLPANALFNNELTVFHNKSLSDIPTDIDKWLSLVLGNILETDIVKKQFFNSRLSSPENLFEMIRNWNYSKKWSAPFWAHEYFNGMQMKNTNQIDLQFLNFSNINFSHSHLQKLDISNAFVENVKFNHCEFENITLTSSNLINAKFDNISILGERFQIGFAQIGYGIFIPNTLANCLLNMSRYEENTTRYSSYIHCGSLTIFLNSKIRTFKIINEIFNTLSGLLEFGLKKNYFTIDEIKSWFKYEKKEDKEKFEALIDTLNK
;
A
#
# COMPACT_ATOMS: atom_id res chain seq x y z
N MET A 1 50.21 -27.28 -3.53
CA MET A 1 49.82 -27.21 -4.96
C MET A 1 48.87 -26.04 -5.28
N ARG A 2 48.96 -24.89 -4.57
CA ARG A 2 48.09 -23.71 -4.73
C ARG A 2 48.88 -22.38 -4.74
N LYS A 3 49.96 -22.32 -5.52
CA LYS A 3 50.76 -21.08 -5.80
C LYS A 3 50.90 -20.82 -7.30
N ASP A 4 50.92 -21.88 -8.12
CA ASP A 4 51.14 -21.78 -9.57
C ASP A 4 49.92 -21.34 -10.39
N VAL A 5 48.72 -21.40 -9.82
CA VAL A 5 47.47 -21.02 -10.51
C VAL A 5 47.15 -19.54 -10.31
N ALA A 6 47.30 -19.00 -9.10
CA ALA A 6 47.23 -17.55 -8.82
C ALA A 6 48.27 -16.76 -9.63
N LYS A 7 49.48 -17.31 -9.76
CA LYS A 7 50.54 -16.74 -10.60
C LYS A 7 50.15 -16.74 -12.09
N LYS A 8 49.49 -17.78 -12.58
CA LYS A 8 48.95 -17.85 -13.96
C LYS A 8 47.75 -16.93 -14.22
N ILE A 9 46.88 -16.72 -13.24
CA ILE A 9 45.74 -15.77 -13.34
C ILE A 9 46.28 -14.33 -13.38
N VAL A 10 47.26 -14.03 -12.53
CA VAL A 10 47.97 -12.73 -12.46
C VAL A 10 48.89 -12.50 -13.67
N GLU A 11 49.37 -13.55 -14.34
CA GLU A 11 50.08 -13.42 -15.63
C GLU A 11 49.11 -13.15 -16.80
N VAL A 12 47.93 -13.80 -16.80
CA VAL A 12 47.00 -13.75 -17.93
C VAL A 12 46.07 -12.51 -17.92
N LEU A 13 45.70 -11.96 -16.76
CA LEU A 13 44.82 -10.79 -16.65
C LEU A 13 45.45 -9.50 -17.23
N PRO A 14 46.68 -9.13 -16.84
CA PRO A 14 47.41 -8.04 -17.46
C PRO A 14 47.63 -8.33 -18.93
N ASP A 15 47.97 -9.56 -19.34
CA ASP A 15 48.15 -9.89 -20.76
C ASP A 15 46.86 -9.84 -21.58
N SER A 16 45.69 -10.16 -21.02
CA SER A 16 44.39 -10.05 -21.70
C SER A 16 43.94 -8.59 -21.83
N LEU A 17 44.09 -7.81 -20.75
CA LEU A 17 43.84 -6.36 -20.76
C LEU A 17 44.86 -5.62 -21.62
N LYS A 18 46.12 -6.06 -21.64
CA LYS A 18 47.18 -5.58 -22.53
C LYS A 18 46.92 -6.02 -23.95
N ASN A 19 46.33 -7.18 -24.22
CA ASN A 19 45.90 -7.57 -25.57
C ASN A 19 44.71 -6.74 -26.05
N ILE A 20 43.76 -6.40 -25.18
CA ILE A 20 42.64 -5.48 -25.50
C ILE A 20 43.16 -4.05 -25.67
N ALA A 21 43.99 -3.56 -24.76
CA ALA A 21 44.63 -2.25 -24.84
C ALA A 21 45.59 -2.16 -26.03
N SER A 22 46.29 -3.24 -26.38
CA SER A 22 47.16 -3.34 -27.57
C SER A 22 46.35 -3.48 -28.84
N TYR A 23 45.19 -4.15 -28.83
CA TYR A 23 44.25 -4.20 -29.95
C TYR A 23 43.63 -2.83 -30.21
N LEU A 24 43.18 -2.13 -29.16
CA LEU A 24 42.72 -0.74 -29.23
C LEU A 24 43.86 0.19 -29.66
N LYS A 25 45.05 0.06 -29.08
CA LYS A 25 46.25 0.81 -29.51
C LYS A 25 46.58 0.54 -30.97
N ASN A 26 46.56 -0.72 -31.44
CA ASN A 26 46.88 -1.09 -32.81
C ASN A 26 45.81 -0.68 -33.84
N ASN A 27 44.54 -0.56 -33.44
CA ASN A 27 43.45 -0.10 -34.32
C ASN A 27 43.26 1.42 -34.32
N PHE A 28 43.78 2.13 -33.31
CA PHE A 28 43.61 3.58 -33.16
C PHE A 28 44.90 4.41 -33.29
N ASP A 29 46.09 3.82 -33.06
CA ASP A 29 47.38 4.50 -33.21
C ASP A 29 48.42 3.53 -33.78
N LYS A 30 48.76 3.67 -35.06
CA LYS A 30 49.97 3.02 -35.58
C LYS A 30 50.81 3.91 -36.49
N SER A 31 51.80 4.54 -35.86
CA SER A 31 53.18 4.71 -36.35
C SER A 31 53.37 5.44 -37.69
N GLY A 32 52.69 6.57 -37.88
CA GLY A 32 53.02 7.51 -38.95
C GLY A 32 54.26 8.36 -38.63
N GLN A 33 54.34 8.92 -37.41
CA GLN A 33 55.33 9.95 -37.04
C GLN A 33 56.76 9.38 -36.94
N ASP A 34 56.95 8.29 -36.20
CA ASP A 34 58.27 7.66 -36.00
C ASP A 34 58.88 7.12 -37.30
N THR A 35 58.04 6.77 -38.29
CA THR A 35 58.49 6.28 -39.60
C THR A 35 58.87 7.44 -40.53
N LEU A 36 58.30 8.63 -40.32
CA LEU A 36 58.55 9.85 -41.11
C LEU A 36 59.74 10.66 -40.61
N ASP A 37 59.95 10.72 -39.29
CA ASP A 37 61.05 11.46 -38.68
C ASP A 37 62.40 10.74 -38.85
N ASN A 38 62.39 9.42 -39.01
CA ASN A 38 63.59 8.59 -39.20
C ASN A 38 63.92 8.28 -40.68
N ALA A 39 63.17 8.81 -41.65
CA ALA A 39 63.41 8.59 -43.07
C ALA A 39 64.49 9.54 -43.63
N THR A 40 65.77 9.19 -43.51
CA THR A 40 66.88 9.95 -44.12
C THR A 40 67.26 9.41 -45.50
N GLY A 41 67.26 10.28 -46.52
CA GLY A 41 67.66 9.97 -47.92
C GLY A 41 66.73 10.59 -48.96
N THR A 42 67.07 10.47 -50.25
CA THR A 42 66.32 11.04 -51.41
C THR A 42 64.83 10.61 -51.44
N ILE A 43 64.52 9.45 -50.87
CA ILE A 43 63.15 8.91 -50.68
C ILE A 43 62.39 9.65 -49.57
N GLY A 44 63.05 10.04 -48.47
CA GLY A 44 62.45 10.83 -47.39
C GLY A 44 62.14 12.27 -47.79
N ILE A 45 62.93 12.85 -48.70
CA ILE A 45 62.68 14.17 -49.32
C ILE A 45 61.49 14.09 -50.28
N LEU A 46 61.36 13.02 -51.08
CA LEU A 46 60.22 12.80 -51.99
C LEU A 46 58.89 12.56 -51.24
N ILE A 47 58.91 11.83 -50.11
CA ILE A 47 57.72 11.64 -49.25
C ILE A 47 57.30 12.97 -48.60
N LYS A 48 58.24 13.79 -48.12
CA LYS A 48 57.95 15.13 -47.57
C LYS A 48 57.46 16.14 -48.64
N LEU A 49 57.93 16.07 -49.88
CA LEU A 49 57.51 17.00 -50.95
C LEU A 49 56.19 16.62 -51.66
N PHE A 50 55.83 15.34 -51.73
CA PHE A 50 54.67 14.87 -52.53
C PHE A 50 53.59 14.10 -51.75
N ALA A 51 53.89 13.57 -50.55
CA ALA A 51 52.91 12.84 -49.72
C ALA A 51 52.41 13.64 -48.52
N GLN A 52 52.94 14.84 -48.27
CA GLN A 52 52.58 15.66 -47.11
C GLN A 52 51.08 15.96 -47.06
N SER A 53 50.41 16.23 -48.18
CA SER A 53 48.94 16.43 -48.21
C SER A 53 48.12 15.17 -47.89
N TYR A 54 48.65 13.97 -48.12
CA TYR A 54 48.01 12.69 -47.77
C TYR A 54 48.33 12.26 -46.33
N VAL A 55 49.53 12.58 -45.85
CA VAL A 55 49.98 12.40 -44.47
C VAL A 55 49.22 13.36 -43.55
N ASP A 56 49.11 14.64 -43.92
CA ASP A 56 48.31 15.64 -43.23
C ASP A 56 46.83 15.23 -43.23
N LYS A 57 46.29 14.70 -44.34
CA LYS A 57 44.93 14.10 -44.38
C LYS A 57 44.78 12.87 -43.48
N TYR A 58 45.80 12.03 -43.39
CA TYR A 58 45.79 10.84 -42.55
C TYR A 58 45.80 11.21 -41.07
N PHE A 59 46.65 12.16 -40.67
CA PHE A 59 46.69 12.70 -39.31
C PHE A 59 45.46 13.55 -38.99
N GLU A 60 44.94 14.34 -39.94
CA GLU A 60 43.65 15.02 -39.81
C GLU A 60 42.51 14.01 -39.62
N ASN A 61 42.49 12.90 -40.35
CA ASN A 61 41.49 11.84 -40.17
C ASN A 61 41.65 11.15 -38.81
N MET A 62 42.87 10.84 -38.36
CA MET A 62 43.12 10.28 -37.03
C MET A 62 42.69 11.24 -35.90
N THR A 63 43.04 12.53 -36.00
CA THR A 63 42.61 13.57 -35.07
C THR A 63 41.09 13.77 -35.12
N LYS A 64 40.49 13.71 -36.32
CA LYS A 64 39.04 13.77 -36.50
C LYS A 64 38.33 12.56 -35.90
N ASP A 65 38.93 11.38 -35.98
CA ASP A 65 38.42 10.15 -35.35
C ASP A 65 38.58 10.20 -33.82
N LYS A 66 39.69 10.73 -33.29
CA LYS A 66 39.88 10.97 -31.84
C LYS A 66 38.91 11.99 -31.26
N LEU A 67 38.52 12.99 -32.04
CA LEU A 67 37.58 14.05 -31.65
C LEU A 67 36.13 13.75 -32.02
N ALA A 68 35.87 12.68 -32.79
CA ALA A 68 34.53 12.25 -33.17
C ALA A 68 33.70 11.90 -31.92
N ASN A 69 32.40 12.18 -31.96
CA ASN A 69 31.48 11.93 -30.84
C ASN A 69 31.98 12.47 -29.50
N TYR A 70 32.60 13.66 -29.51
CA TYR A 70 33.23 14.30 -28.35
C TYR A 70 34.30 13.42 -27.65
N GLY A 71 35.01 12.61 -28.44
CA GLY A 71 36.10 11.77 -27.98
C GLY A 71 35.68 10.60 -27.08
N SER A 72 34.42 10.16 -27.19
CA SER A 72 33.86 9.04 -26.42
C SER A 72 34.74 7.79 -26.43
N ASP A 73 35.30 7.43 -27.58
CA ASP A 73 36.20 6.28 -27.75
C ASP A 73 37.53 6.46 -27.00
N MET A 74 38.02 7.69 -26.88
CA MET A 74 39.23 8.00 -26.12
C MET A 74 38.98 7.94 -24.61
N TYR A 75 37.82 8.38 -24.12
CA TYR A 75 37.42 8.17 -22.72
C TYR A 75 37.27 6.67 -22.40
N LEU A 76 36.72 5.89 -23.33
CA LEU A 76 36.59 4.44 -23.18
C LEU A 76 37.97 3.77 -23.10
N LYS A 77 38.88 4.11 -24.03
CA LYS A 77 40.28 3.65 -24.03
C LYS A 77 40.98 4.01 -22.72
N ALA A 78 40.88 5.26 -22.29
CA ALA A 78 41.48 5.74 -21.04
C ALA A 78 40.94 5.00 -19.82
N SER A 79 39.63 4.73 -19.77
CA SER A 79 39.00 3.97 -18.69
C SER A 79 39.63 2.59 -18.51
N PHE A 80 39.78 1.84 -19.61
CA PHE A 80 40.34 0.49 -19.57
C PHE A 80 41.84 0.50 -19.24
N CYS A 81 42.60 1.45 -19.80
CA CYS A 81 44.00 1.62 -19.44
C CYS A 81 44.17 1.93 -17.95
N GLN A 82 43.32 2.78 -17.37
CA GLN A 82 43.39 3.11 -15.95
C GLN A 82 42.91 1.96 -15.06
N ILE A 83 41.93 1.16 -15.49
CA ILE A 83 41.57 -0.10 -14.81
C ILE A 83 42.78 -1.01 -14.70
N GLN A 84 43.51 -1.21 -15.81
CA GLN A 84 44.70 -2.06 -15.81
C GLN A 84 45.72 -1.58 -14.76
N LYS A 85 46.07 -0.29 -14.80
CA LYS A 85 46.99 0.34 -13.82
C LYS A 85 46.48 0.19 -12.37
N SER A 86 45.16 0.29 -12.16
CA SER A 86 44.56 0.22 -10.82
C SER A 86 44.43 -1.22 -10.29
N LEU A 87 44.28 -2.20 -11.17
CA LEU A 87 44.30 -3.62 -10.82
C LEU A 87 45.71 -4.05 -10.39
N GLU A 88 46.75 -3.54 -11.06
CA GLU A 88 48.16 -3.81 -10.73
C GLU A 88 48.54 -3.39 -9.30
N ILE A 89 47.82 -2.46 -8.68
CA ILE A 89 48.06 -1.99 -7.30
C ILE A 89 47.38 -2.86 -6.25
N ILE A 90 46.25 -3.49 -6.61
CA ILE A 90 45.52 -4.37 -5.70
C ILE A 90 45.95 -5.84 -5.81
N THR A 91 46.75 -6.19 -6.82
CA THR A 91 47.28 -7.55 -7.02
C THR A 91 48.28 -8.00 -5.95
N ASP A 92 48.90 -7.10 -5.20
CA ASP A 92 49.82 -7.48 -4.11
C ASP A 92 49.10 -8.00 -2.84
N ASN A 93 47.78 -7.85 -2.75
CA ASN A 93 47.00 -8.08 -1.52
C ASN A 93 45.98 -9.23 -1.58
N THR A 94 45.96 -10.09 -2.61
CA THR A 94 44.89 -11.09 -2.78
C THR A 94 45.35 -12.56 -2.68
N GLN A 95 44.70 -13.32 -1.77
CA GLN A 95 44.97 -14.75 -1.49
C GLN A 95 43.97 -15.74 -2.13
N GLN A 96 42.99 -15.29 -2.92
CA GLN A 96 41.89 -16.15 -3.37
C GLN A 96 42.14 -16.80 -4.75
N MET A 97 41.74 -18.07 -4.87
CA MET A 97 41.78 -18.87 -6.10
C MET A 97 40.51 -18.68 -6.92
N ILE A 98 40.61 -18.20 -8.15
CA ILE A 98 39.48 -18.13 -9.11
C ILE A 98 39.98 -18.62 -10.48
N ASP A 99 39.23 -19.47 -11.19
CA ASP A 99 39.66 -20.02 -12.49
C ASP A 99 39.90 -18.94 -13.57
N ALA A 100 41.07 -18.96 -14.20
CA ALA A 100 41.48 -18.01 -15.25
C ALA A 100 40.58 -18.04 -16.48
N LYS A 101 40.00 -19.20 -16.82
CA LYS A 101 39.08 -19.33 -17.96
C LYS A 101 37.73 -18.66 -17.69
N SER A 102 37.21 -18.78 -16.47
CA SER A 102 35.97 -18.14 -16.04
C SER A 102 36.11 -16.61 -16.03
N ILE A 103 37.26 -16.10 -15.60
CA ILE A 103 37.55 -14.66 -15.60
C ILE A 103 37.59 -14.11 -17.03
N VAL A 104 38.34 -14.73 -17.94
CA VAL A 104 38.41 -14.26 -19.34
C VAL A 104 37.04 -14.29 -20.01
N ALA A 105 36.21 -15.31 -19.75
CA ALA A 105 34.83 -15.36 -20.23
C ALA A 105 33.96 -14.24 -19.64
N LEU A 106 34.03 -14.00 -18.33
CA LEU A 106 33.33 -12.90 -17.63
C LEU A 106 33.75 -11.52 -18.16
N PHE A 107 35.03 -11.32 -18.45
CA PHE A 107 35.56 -10.07 -19.02
C PHE A 107 35.12 -9.87 -20.47
N ASP A 108 35.13 -10.92 -21.28
CA ASP A 108 34.70 -10.87 -22.69
C ASP A 108 33.17 -10.65 -22.80
N ASP A 109 32.40 -11.25 -21.88
CA ASP A 109 30.95 -10.99 -21.74
C ASP A 109 30.68 -9.57 -21.23
N THR A 110 31.43 -9.09 -20.24
CA THR A 110 31.34 -7.69 -19.75
C THR A 110 31.68 -6.71 -20.87
N PHE A 111 32.68 -6.99 -21.70
CA PHE A 111 33.06 -6.18 -22.87
C PHE A 111 31.95 -6.19 -23.94
N LYS A 112 31.41 -7.35 -24.30
CA LYS A 112 30.29 -7.48 -25.25
C LYS A 112 29.03 -6.79 -24.75
N LEU A 113 28.71 -6.92 -23.46
CA LEU A 113 27.58 -6.25 -22.81
C LEU A 113 27.77 -4.73 -22.80
N THR A 114 28.97 -4.25 -22.47
CA THR A 114 29.26 -2.81 -22.43
C THR A 114 29.23 -2.17 -23.81
N LYS A 115 29.66 -2.91 -24.85
CA LYS A 115 29.56 -2.47 -26.25
C LYS A 115 28.13 -2.52 -26.80
N LYS A 116 27.32 -3.52 -26.42
CA LYS A 116 25.88 -3.59 -26.78
C LYS A 116 25.03 -2.56 -26.03
N SER A 117 25.41 -2.17 -24.81
CA SER A 117 24.69 -1.17 -24.00
C SER A 117 25.06 0.27 -24.32
N PHE A 118 26.05 0.50 -25.18
CA PHE A 118 26.54 1.85 -25.48
C PHE A 118 25.69 2.48 -26.59
N SER A 119 24.73 3.32 -26.20
CA SER A 119 24.11 4.31 -27.09
C SER A 119 24.54 5.69 -26.65
N THR A 120 25.17 6.45 -27.56
CA THR A 120 25.55 7.85 -27.31
C THR A 120 24.33 8.75 -27.07
N GLU A 121 23.12 8.32 -27.41
CA GLU A 121 21.87 9.09 -27.26
C GLU A 121 21.39 9.22 -25.80
N HIS A 122 21.87 8.34 -24.91
CA HIS A 122 21.44 8.24 -23.52
C HIS A 122 22.55 8.57 -22.50
N ILE A 123 23.63 9.22 -22.94
CA ILE A 123 24.77 9.51 -22.10
C ILE A 123 24.81 11.01 -21.79
N LEU A 124 24.78 11.39 -20.52
CA LEU A 124 24.89 12.78 -20.07
C LEU A 124 26.28 13.35 -20.39
N THR A 125 26.44 14.22 -21.38
CA THR A 125 27.76 14.70 -21.84
C THR A 125 28.47 15.61 -20.82
N ILE A 126 29.03 15.03 -19.75
CA ILE A 126 29.87 15.70 -18.75
C ILE A 126 31.34 15.53 -19.12
N PHE A 127 32.05 16.62 -19.40
CA PHE A 127 33.45 16.61 -19.82
C PHE A 127 34.47 16.71 -18.67
N THR A 128 34.06 16.43 -17.44
CA THR A 128 34.93 16.38 -16.27
C THR A 128 35.51 14.95 -16.12
N PRO A 129 36.84 14.75 -16.12
CA PRO A 129 37.49 13.44 -16.22
C PRO A 129 36.94 12.33 -15.32
N GLN A 130 36.64 12.65 -14.07
CA GLN A 130 36.20 11.67 -13.08
C GLN A 130 34.71 11.33 -13.20
N TYR A 131 33.89 12.27 -13.69
CA TYR A 131 32.43 12.17 -13.75
C TYR A 131 31.88 11.91 -15.15
N HIS A 132 32.77 11.85 -16.14
CA HIS A 132 32.39 11.50 -17.50
C HIS A 132 31.67 10.13 -17.50
N PRO A 133 30.50 9.99 -18.14
CA PRO A 133 29.66 8.81 -17.94
C PRO A 133 30.33 7.52 -18.39
N ILE A 134 31.13 7.58 -19.45
CA ILE A 134 31.91 6.43 -19.94
C ILE A 134 32.85 5.92 -18.85
N ILE A 135 33.52 6.85 -18.17
CA ILE A 135 34.42 6.56 -17.05
C ILE A 135 33.63 5.93 -15.90
N GLN A 136 32.48 6.50 -15.54
CA GLN A 136 31.63 6.01 -14.45
C GLN A 136 31.04 4.62 -14.74
N ILE A 137 30.45 4.40 -15.92
CA ILE A 137 29.87 3.11 -16.34
C ILE A 137 30.93 2.02 -16.31
N VAL A 138 32.10 2.28 -16.90
CA VAL A 138 33.19 1.32 -16.96
C VAL A 138 33.71 1.01 -15.56
N LYS A 139 33.91 2.03 -14.72
CA LYS A 139 34.32 1.88 -13.33
C LYS A 139 33.31 1.07 -12.51
N GLU A 140 32.02 1.39 -12.58
CA GLU A 140 30.95 0.71 -11.83
C GLU A 140 30.82 -0.76 -12.22
N LYS A 141 30.85 -1.08 -13.52
CA LYS A 141 30.85 -2.48 -13.98
C LYS A 141 32.05 -3.26 -13.46
N PHE A 142 33.23 -2.62 -13.44
CA PHE A 142 34.42 -3.25 -12.88
C PHE A 142 34.34 -3.45 -11.37
N ILE A 143 33.76 -2.51 -10.63
CA ILE A 143 33.52 -2.68 -9.19
C ILE A 143 32.54 -3.84 -8.95
N SER A 144 31.46 -3.95 -9.75
CA SER A 144 30.52 -5.08 -9.67
C SER A 144 31.25 -6.41 -9.89
N LEU A 145 32.09 -6.46 -10.92
CA LEU A 145 32.89 -7.64 -11.21
C LEU A 145 33.85 -7.99 -10.05
N LEU A 146 34.53 -7.01 -9.45
CA LEU A 146 35.39 -7.23 -8.29
C LEU A 146 34.60 -7.79 -7.09
N LYS A 147 33.36 -7.34 -6.89
CA LYS A 147 32.45 -7.87 -5.86
C LYS A 147 32.01 -9.30 -6.18
N GLU A 148 31.63 -9.59 -7.42
CA GLU A 148 31.28 -10.95 -7.89
C GLU A 148 32.45 -11.93 -7.71
N LEU A 149 33.68 -11.42 -7.82
CA LEU A 149 34.92 -12.16 -7.56
C LEU A 149 35.30 -12.21 -6.07
N ASN A 150 34.42 -11.76 -5.15
CA ASN A 150 34.60 -11.77 -3.69
C ASN A 150 35.83 -11.00 -3.16
N PHE A 151 36.26 -9.92 -3.83
CA PHE A 151 37.29 -9.03 -3.29
C PHE A 151 36.82 -8.33 -2.01
N GLN A 152 37.72 -8.16 -1.03
CA GLN A 152 37.41 -7.43 0.20
C GLN A 152 37.17 -5.93 -0.07
N ASP A 153 36.28 -5.30 0.70
CA ASP A 153 35.88 -3.89 0.53
C ASP A 153 37.04 -2.89 0.64
N ASN A 154 38.04 -3.16 1.49
CA ASN A 154 39.25 -2.34 1.59
C ASN A 154 40.06 -2.35 0.29
N VAL A 155 40.12 -3.49 -0.40
CA VAL A 155 40.79 -3.65 -1.69
C VAL A 155 40.01 -2.94 -2.79
N ILE A 156 38.68 -3.06 -2.80
CA ILE A 156 37.80 -2.34 -3.74
C ILE A 156 37.94 -0.82 -3.55
N LYS A 157 38.01 -0.32 -2.30
CA LYS A 157 38.25 1.10 -2.00
C LYS A 157 39.62 1.58 -2.48
N ALA A 158 40.66 0.76 -2.34
CA ALA A 158 41.99 1.09 -2.84
C ALA A 158 42.02 1.20 -4.37
N PHE A 159 41.35 0.28 -5.08
CA PHE A 159 41.15 0.34 -6.52
C PHE A 159 40.43 1.63 -6.93
N GLN A 160 39.28 1.93 -6.31
CA GLN A 160 38.48 3.11 -6.61
C GLN A 160 39.28 4.41 -6.43
N ARG A 161 40.03 4.50 -5.34
CA ARG A 161 40.87 5.67 -5.03
C ARG A 161 41.93 5.88 -6.11
N HIS A 162 42.71 4.84 -6.41
CA HIS A 162 43.75 4.94 -7.43
C HIS A 162 43.18 5.26 -8.82
N TYR A 163 42.04 4.67 -9.17
CA TYR A 163 41.36 4.93 -10.43
C TYR A 163 40.97 6.41 -10.56
N ASN A 164 40.32 6.98 -9.54
CA ASN A 164 39.86 8.37 -9.57
C ASN A 164 41.03 9.38 -9.59
N GLU A 165 42.11 9.12 -8.83
CA GLU A 165 43.28 10.01 -8.75
C GLU A 165 44.06 10.10 -10.09
N ASN A 166 43.99 9.07 -10.94
CA ASN A 166 44.85 8.93 -12.13
C ASN A 166 44.10 8.87 -13.47
N ILE A 167 42.76 8.87 -13.47
CA ILE A 167 42.00 8.81 -14.74
C ILE A 167 42.22 10.04 -15.60
N ALA A 168 42.40 11.23 -15.01
CA ALA A 168 42.59 12.48 -15.74
C ALA A 168 43.89 12.50 -16.55
N SER A 169 45.00 12.02 -15.97
CA SER A 169 46.28 11.89 -16.68
C SER A 169 46.18 10.85 -17.79
N THR A 170 45.54 9.70 -17.53
CA THR A 170 45.34 8.64 -18.52
C THR A 170 44.43 9.07 -19.69
N ILE A 171 43.45 9.95 -19.46
CA ILE A 171 42.66 10.57 -20.54
C ILE A 171 43.56 11.46 -21.40
N LYS A 172 44.33 12.37 -20.79
CA LYS A 172 45.26 13.25 -21.52
C LYS A 172 46.27 12.44 -22.36
N GLU A 173 46.80 11.35 -21.81
CA GLU A 173 47.66 10.39 -22.52
C GLU A 173 46.95 9.73 -23.72
N SER A 174 45.66 9.40 -23.58
CA SER A 174 44.91 8.68 -24.61
C SER A 174 44.54 9.56 -25.80
N PHE A 175 44.27 10.84 -25.58
CA PHE A 175 44.06 11.84 -26.63
C PHE A 175 45.38 12.29 -27.28
N GLY A 176 46.42 12.53 -26.48
CA GLY A 176 47.62 13.27 -26.87
C GLY A 176 47.53 14.74 -26.48
N GLU A 177 48.66 15.40 -26.16
CA GLU A 177 48.70 16.79 -25.65
C GLU A 177 47.89 17.77 -26.53
N ASP A 178 48.15 17.77 -27.84
CA ASP A 178 47.54 18.73 -28.78
C ASP A 178 46.04 18.45 -29.03
N ASP A 179 45.68 17.18 -29.22
CA ASP A 179 44.29 16.75 -29.45
C ASP A 179 43.43 16.91 -28.18
N TYR A 180 44.01 16.69 -27.00
CA TYR A 180 43.33 16.94 -25.73
C TYR A 180 43.11 18.44 -25.50
N ALA A 181 44.10 19.28 -25.80
CA ALA A 181 43.95 20.73 -25.71
C ALA A 181 42.86 21.25 -26.68
N LYS A 182 42.81 20.68 -27.89
CA LYS A 182 41.75 20.97 -28.86
C LYS A 182 40.38 20.48 -28.40
N HIS A 183 40.29 19.24 -27.88
CA HIS A 183 39.07 18.70 -27.27
C HIS A 183 38.54 19.59 -26.15
N ILE A 184 39.41 20.01 -25.22
CA ILE A 184 39.04 20.89 -24.10
C ILE A 184 38.58 22.26 -24.61
N LYS A 185 39.22 22.83 -25.63
CA LYS A 185 38.81 24.10 -26.24
C LYS A 185 37.45 23.99 -26.94
N ASP A 186 37.24 22.90 -27.69
CA ASP A 186 36.00 22.65 -28.42
C ASP A 186 34.84 22.34 -27.47
N THR A 187 35.13 21.74 -26.31
CA THR A 187 34.13 21.43 -25.26
C THR A 187 34.04 22.49 -24.16
N GLN A 188 34.83 23.57 -24.22
CA GLN A 188 35.00 24.53 -23.12
C GLN A 188 33.69 25.18 -22.63
N LYS A 189 32.71 25.35 -23.52
CA LYS A 189 31.36 25.86 -23.18
C LYS A 189 30.53 24.89 -22.32
N TYR A 190 30.91 23.62 -22.30
CA TYR A 190 30.21 22.52 -21.62
C TYR A 190 31.04 21.94 -20.45
N ILE A 191 32.23 22.49 -20.19
CA ILE A 191 33.07 22.06 -19.07
C ILE A 191 32.47 22.61 -17.77
N LEU A 192 31.93 21.70 -16.97
CA LEU A 192 31.36 21.98 -15.68
C LEU A 192 32.43 21.97 -14.59
N ASN A 193 32.18 22.70 -13.50
CA ASN A 193 33.00 22.57 -12.30
C ASN A 193 32.82 21.18 -11.67
N GLU A 194 33.79 20.72 -10.89
CA GLU A 194 33.81 19.34 -10.38
C GLU A 194 32.60 19.01 -9.50
N ASN A 195 32.24 19.92 -8.62
CA ASN A 195 31.11 19.77 -7.68
C ASN A 195 29.76 19.76 -8.42
N GLU A 196 29.63 20.61 -9.45
CA GLU A 196 28.49 20.70 -10.35
C GLU A 196 28.33 19.43 -11.19
N ALA A 197 29.43 18.94 -11.77
CA ALA A 197 29.45 17.69 -12.52
C ALA A 197 29.01 16.50 -11.66
N LYS A 198 29.48 16.44 -10.40
CA LYS A 198 29.07 15.43 -9.43
C LYS A 198 27.55 15.50 -9.17
N LEU A 199 27.02 16.67 -8.84
CA LEU A 199 25.58 16.84 -8.57
C LEU A 199 24.72 16.47 -9.77
N LEU A 200 25.04 16.97 -10.96
CA LEU A 200 24.25 16.69 -12.17
C LEU A 200 24.30 15.21 -12.58
N SER A 201 25.44 14.55 -12.36
CA SER A 201 25.57 13.11 -12.56
C SER A 201 24.65 12.32 -11.62
N ASP A 202 24.62 12.66 -10.34
CA ASP A 202 23.75 12.00 -9.35
C ASP A 202 22.26 12.28 -9.63
N ILE A 203 21.90 13.50 -10.01
CA ILE A 203 20.51 13.84 -10.38
C ILE A 203 20.07 13.07 -11.62
N TYR A 204 20.94 12.93 -12.62
CA TYR A 204 20.63 12.16 -13.81
C TYR A 204 20.38 10.68 -13.51
N LYS A 205 21.13 10.10 -12.57
CA LYS A 205 20.92 8.71 -12.12
C LYS A 205 19.54 8.50 -11.48
N LEU A 206 18.85 9.55 -11.04
CA LEU A 206 17.50 9.43 -10.48
C LEU A 206 16.47 8.89 -11.47
N CYS A 207 16.70 8.93 -12.79
CA CYS A 207 15.82 8.31 -13.78
C CYS A 207 15.73 6.77 -13.68
N HIS A 208 16.64 6.13 -12.96
CA HIS A 208 16.59 4.69 -12.75
C HIS A 208 15.43 4.30 -11.82
N ILE A 209 14.52 3.44 -12.29
CA ILE A 209 13.37 2.95 -11.53
C ILE A 209 13.58 1.46 -11.23
N GLY A 210 13.70 1.10 -9.96
CA GLY A 210 13.84 -0.28 -9.50
C GLY A 210 13.78 -0.33 -7.97
N PHE A 211 13.29 -1.44 -7.41
CA PHE A 211 13.40 -1.71 -5.97
C PHE A 211 14.68 -2.49 -5.65
N LYS A 212 15.22 -3.20 -6.63
CA LYS A 212 16.54 -3.86 -6.59
C LYS A 212 17.54 -3.10 -7.47
N ASP A 213 18.82 -3.18 -7.11
CA ASP A 213 19.89 -2.42 -7.79
C ASP A 213 20.09 -2.85 -9.26
N ASP A 214 19.62 -4.04 -9.63
CA ASP A 214 19.66 -4.62 -10.98
C ASP A 214 18.34 -4.46 -11.77
N GLU A 215 17.28 -3.95 -11.15
CA GLU A 215 15.99 -3.74 -11.80
C GLU A 215 15.96 -2.42 -12.57
N GLN A 216 15.67 -2.47 -13.87
CA GLN A 216 15.42 -1.27 -14.68
C GLN A 216 14.00 -1.29 -15.26
N LEU A 217 13.06 -0.73 -14.51
CA LEU A 217 11.65 -0.63 -14.86
C LEU A 217 11.41 0.58 -15.79
N SER A 218 10.44 0.44 -16.69
CA SER A 218 10.05 1.53 -17.61
C SER A 218 9.31 2.65 -16.87
N TYR A 219 9.60 3.88 -17.25
CA TYR A 219 8.81 5.05 -16.83
C TYR A 219 7.61 5.24 -17.76
N GLU A 220 6.45 5.54 -17.19
CA GLU A 220 5.26 5.99 -17.90
C GLU A 220 5.03 7.47 -17.58
N GLU A 221 4.58 8.24 -18.57
CA GLU A 221 4.33 9.66 -18.39
C GLU A 221 3.32 9.94 -17.26
N THR A 222 3.65 10.89 -16.38
CA THR A 222 2.79 11.19 -15.23
C THR A 222 1.65 12.12 -15.66
N PHE A 223 0.41 11.65 -15.47
CA PHE A 223 -0.79 12.45 -15.67
C PHE A 223 -1.32 13.05 -14.35
N ALA A 224 -1.90 14.23 -14.45
CA ALA A 224 -2.44 14.97 -13.33
C ALA A 224 -3.59 15.91 -13.78
N GLU A 225 -4.28 16.47 -12.79
CA GLU A 225 -5.33 17.47 -12.97
C GLU A 225 -5.26 18.55 -11.89
N TRP A 226 -5.85 19.71 -12.16
CA TRP A 226 -6.08 20.74 -11.14
C TRP A 226 -7.24 20.31 -10.23
N LYS A 227 -7.00 20.23 -8.91
CA LYS A 227 -8.05 19.99 -7.91
C LYS A 227 -8.18 21.16 -6.93
N PRO A 228 -9.41 21.52 -6.51
CA PRO A 228 -9.64 22.55 -5.49
C PRO A 228 -9.03 22.15 -4.14
N ILE A 229 -8.40 23.10 -3.45
CA ILE A 229 -7.80 22.87 -2.12
C ILE A 229 -8.81 22.31 -1.11
N GLU A 230 -10.07 22.73 -1.18
CA GLU A 230 -11.16 22.25 -0.30
C GLU A 230 -11.39 20.74 -0.39
N LYS A 231 -10.94 20.11 -1.49
CA LYS A 231 -11.05 18.66 -1.71
C LYS A 231 -9.79 17.90 -1.33
N VAL A 232 -8.77 18.54 -0.74
CA VAL A 232 -7.51 17.85 -0.38
C VAL A 232 -7.75 16.67 0.56
N ASN A 233 -8.70 16.79 1.50
CA ASN A 233 -9.05 15.75 2.47
C ASN A 233 -10.31 14.95 2.10
N ALA A 234 -10.90 15.21 0.93
CA ALA A 234 -12.04 14.44 0.47
C ALA A 234 -11.55 13.11 -0.10
N SER A 235 -12.03 11.98 0.45
CA SER A 235 -11.81 10.70 -0.22
C SER A 235 -12.53 10.71 -1.57
N ASP A 236 -11.86 10.28 -2.64
CA ASP A 236 -12.47 10.03 -3.96
C ASP A 236 -13.37 8.76 -3.89
N ASP A 237 -14.13 8.58 -2.80
CA ASP A 237 -15.02 7.44 -2.56
C ASP A 237 -16.37 7.67 -3.25
N SER A 238 -16.45 7.35 -4.53
CA SER A 238 -17.76 7.18 -5.18
C SER A 238 -17.69 6.37 -6.47
N PHE A 239 -17.30 5.09 -6.41
CA PHE A 239 -17.57 4.17 -7.53
C PHE A 239 -17.95 2.79 -6.99
N ARG A 240 -19.22 2.40 -7.13
CA ARG A 240 -19.76 1.14 -6.60
C ARG A 240 -20.57 0.30 -7.60
N TYR A 241 -20.66 0.62 -8.90
CA TYR A 241 -21.45 -0.22 -9.84
C TYR A 241 -20.88 -0.33 -11.28
N SER A 242 -21.26 -1.42 -11.97
CA SER A 242 -20.72 -1.86 -13.27
C SER A 242 -20.90 -0.90 -14.45
N ASN A 243 -21.85 0.06 -14.39
CA ASN A 243 -22.03 1.09 -15.43
C ASN A 243 -21.02 2.26 -15.32
N GLU A 244 -20.06 2.17 -14.39
CA GLU A 244 -19.11 3.25 -14.08
C GLU A 244 -17.75 3.11 -14.76
N TYR A 245 -17.38 1.92 -15.27
CA TYR A 245 -16.07 1.73 -15.93
C TYR A 245 -15.90 2.61 -17.18
N GLU A 246 -16.96 2.77 -17.98
CA GLU A 246 -16.94 3.68 -19.13
C GLU A 246 -16.87 5.16 -18.71
N LYS A 247 -17.60 5.54 -17.65
CA LYS A 247 -17.53 6.90 -17.09
C LYS A 247 -16.14 7.21 -16.53
N PHE A 248 -15.50 6.22 -15.93
CA PHE A 248 -14.12 6.27 -15.48
C PHE A 248 -13.16 6.52 -16.65
N LEU A 249 -13.23 5.72 -17.71
CA LEU A 249 -12.39 5.91 -18.92
C LEU A 249 -12.64 7.28 -19.59
N GLN A 250 -13.87 7.81 -19.52
CA GLN A 250 -14.16 9.16 -20.00
C GLN A 250 -13.46 10.24 -19.16
N LYS A 251 -13.34 10.07 -17.84
CA LYS A 251 -12.59 11.01 -16.98
C LYS A 251 -11.11 11.04 -17.35
N GLU A 252 -10.52 9.90 -17.72
CA GLU A 252 -9.09 9.83 -18.11
C GLU A 252 -8.75 10.69 -19.33
N LYS A 253 -9.74 10.97 -20.19
CA LYS A 253 -9.56 11.82 -21.38
C LYS A 253 -9.32 13.30 -21.03
N ALA A 254 -9.76 13.74 -19.86
CA ALA A 254 -9.57 15.13 -19.40
C ALA A 254 -8.21 15.35 -18.69
N LEU A 255 -7.45 14.27 -18.44
CA LEU A 255 -6.17 14.35 -17.76
C LEU A 255 -5.09 14.96 -18.65
N THR A 256 -4.22 15.77 -18.03
CA THR A 256 -3.10 16.45 -18.68
C THR A 256 -1.77 15.96 -18.13
N LEU A 257 -0.69 16.13 -18.87
CA LEU A 257 0.65 15.81 -18.37
C LEU A 257 0.98 16.69 -17.17
N ALA A 258 1.53 16.09 -16.11
CA ALA A 258 1.89 16.82 -14.89
C ALA A 258 2.93 17.91 -15.17
N GLU A 259 3.89 17.67 -16.08
CA GLU A 259 4.86 18.68 -16.52
C GLU A 259 4.18 19.90 -17.15
N SER A 260 3.16 19.71 -17.99
CA SER A 260 2.40 20.81 -18.59
C SER A 260 1.65 21.64 -17.55
N LEU A 261 1.16 21.00 -16.48
CA LEU A 261 0.53 21.73 -15.36
C LEU A 261 1.55 22.55 -14.57
N VAL A 262 2.74 21.99 -14.33
CA VAL A 262 3.86 22.70 -13.70
C VAL A 262 4.22 23.95 -14.50
N ASP A 263 4.39 23.82 -15.81
CA ASP A 263 4.70 24.95 -16.67
C ASP A 263 3.56 25.98 -16.67
N SER A 264 2.30 25.54 -16.80
CA SER A 264 1.13 26.43 -16.76
C SER A 264 1.05 27.25 -15.46
N TYR A 265 1.43 26.68 -14.32
CA TYR A 265 1.48 27.40 -13.04
C TYR A 265 2.51 28.52 -13.08
N PHE A 266 3.76 28.20 -13.44
CA PHE A 266 4.84 29.18 -13.41
C PHE A 266 4.74 30.22 -14.53
N GLU A 267 4.12 29.89 -15.66
CA GLU A 267 3.80 30.84 -16.74
C GLU A 267 2.65 31.78 -16.40
N SER A 268 1.69 31.34 -15.58
CA SER A 268 0.56 32.18 -15.15
C SER A 268 0.95 33.33 -14.21
N ILE A 269 2.16 33.28 -13.65
CA ILE A 269 2.68 34.31 -12.75
C ILE A 269 3.12 35.50 -13.61
N THR A 270 2.25 36.51 -13.71
CA THR A 270 2.42 37.70 -14.57
C THR A 270 3.51 38.67 -14.11
N THR A 271 4.04 38.51 -12.89
CA THR A 271 5.17 39.27 -12.38
C THR A 271 6.46 38.48 -12.55
N ASP A 272 7.58 39.12 -12.91
CA ASP A 272 8.95 38.57 -12.93
C ASP A 272 9.48 38.14 -11.53
N ASN A 273 8.58 37.76 -10.61
CA ASN A 273 8.86 37.48 -9.23
C ASN A 273 8.08 36.25 -8.74
N THR A 274 8.78 35.13 -8.63
CA THR A 274 8.31 33.86 -8.05
C THR A 274 8.65 33.72 -6.57
N LEU A 275 9.17 34.78 -5.93
CA LEU A 275 9.43 34.77 -4.48
C LEU A 275 8.13 34.44 -3.74
N LEU A 276 8.23 33.48 -2.80
CA LEU A 276 7.13 32.93 -2.00
C LEU A 276 6.14 32.01 -2.74
N ASN A 277 6.26 31.81 -4.06
CA ASN A 277 5.45 30.85 -4.79
C ASN A 277 5.95 29.43 -4.54
N ILE A 278 5.04 28.54 -4.15
CA ILE A 278 5.31 27.10 -4.01
C ILE A 278 4.20 26.35 -4.72
N LEU A 279 4.59 25.52 -5.69
CA LEU A 279 3.67 24.60 -6.35
C LEU A 279 3.57 23.31 -5.55
N PHE A 280 2.35 22.92 -5.20
CA PHE A 280 2.10 21.65 -4.52
C PHE A 280 1.54 20.61 -5.48
N ALA A 281 2.18 19.44 -5.50
CA ALA A 281 1.74 18.25 -6.22
C ALA A 281 1.35 17.16 -5.21
N ILE A 282 0.05 16.99 -5.02
CA ILE A 282 -0.53 16.11 -4.00
C ILE A 282 -1.05 14.83 -4.64
N ALA A 283 -0.82 13.70 -3.98
CA ALA A 283 -1.35 12.41 -4.38
C ALA A 283 -1.28 11.42 -3.23
N ASP A 284 -2.17 10.43 -3.25
CA ASP A 284 -2.06 9.28 -2.35
C ASP A 284 -0.81 8.43 -2.61
N PHE A 285 -0.59 7.47 -1.72
CA PHE A 285 0.47 6.49 -1.84
C PHE A 285 0.42 5.72 -3.18
N GLY A 286 1.58 5.39 -3.71
CA GLY A 286 1.69 4.49 -4.86
C GLY A 286 1.29 5.12 -6.21
N LYS A 287 0.87 6.39 -6.25
CA LYS A 287 0.52 7.13 -7.48
C LYS A 287 1.72 7.69 -8.26
N GLY A 288 2.95 7.50 -7.76
CA GLY A 288 4.17 7.86 -8.49
C GLY A 288 4.76 9.26 -8.26
N LYS A 289 4.41 9.97 -7.16
CA LYS A 289 4.93 11.32 -6.84
C LYS A 289 6.46 11.44 -6.91
N THR A 290 7.16 10.55 -6.19
CA THR A 290 8.63 10.49 -6.14
C THR A 290 9.21 10.18 -7.52
N ILE A 291 8.62 9.22 -8.24
CA ILE A 291 9.09 8.84 -9.58
C ILE A 291 8.93 10.02 -10.54
N PHE A 292 7.81 10.73 -10.50
CA PHE A 292 7.60 11.95 -11.28
C PHE A 292 8.68 13.00 -11.01
N LEU A 293 8.94 13.36 -9.74
CA LEU A 293 9.96 14.36 -9.41
C LEU A 293 11.36 13.93 -9.84
N ARG A 294 11.72 12.65 -9.62
CA ARG A 294 13.01 12.09 -10.01
C ARG A 294 13.23 12.13 -11.53
N GLN A 295 12.21 11.75 -12.31
CA GLN A 295 12.27 11.78 -13.76
C GLN A 295 12.33 13.21 -14.29
N TYR A 296 11.54 14.12 -13.71
CA TYR A 296 11.58 15.53 -14.07
C TYR A 296 12.95 16.15 -13.75
N ALA A 297 13.52 15.86 -12.57
CA ALA A 297 14.87 16.29 -12.20
C ALA A 297 15.93 15.78 -13.19
N SER A 298 15.87 14.50 -13.54
CA SER A 298 16.81 13.89 -14.48
C SER A 298 16.69 14.48 -15.89
N LYS A 299 15.48 14.76 -16.36
CA LYS A 299 15.23 15.40 -17.67
C LYS A 299 15.82 16.81 -17.71
N LEU A 300 15.63 17.58 -16.64
CA LEU A 300 16.20 18.92 -16.49
C LEU A 300 17.73 18.89 -16.43
N ALA A 301 18.32 17.93 -15.71
CA ALA A 301 19.78 17.78 -15.64
C ALA A 301 20.37 17.48 -17.02
N LYS A 302 19.72 16.60 -17.80
CA LYS A 302 20.11 16.32 -19.19
C LYS A 302 20.07 17.57 -20.05
N GLN A 303 18.97 18.31 -20.02
CA GLN A 303 18.81 19.55 -20.79
C GLN A 303 19.86 20.60 -20.41
N TYR A 304 20.15 20.76 -19.11
CA TYR A 304 21.12 21.72 -18.62
C TYR A 304 22.54 21.38 -19.09
N VAL A 305 22.94 20.11 -19.03
CA VAL A 305 24.28 19.68 -19.51
C VAL A 305 24.41 19.84 -21.02
N GLU A 306 23.36 19.54 -21.79
CA GLU A 306 23.38 19.62 -23.25
C GLU A 306 23.40 21.07 -23.77
N THR A 307 22.71 21.99 -23.10
CA THR A 307 22.52 23.37 -23.60
C THR A 307 23.37 24.41 -22.86
N GLY A 308 23.81 24.12 -21.63
CA GLY A 308 24.40 25.10 -20.72
C GLY A 308 23.39 26.15 -20.21
N GLU A 309 22.12 26.03 -20.59
CA GLU A 309 21.05 26.97 -20.32
C GLU A 309 19.85 26.25 -19.64
N GLY A 310 18.89 27.02 -19.15
CA GLY A 310 17.69 26.49 -18.49
C GLY A 310 17.81 26.43 -16.96
N TYR A 311 17.00 25.55 -16.34
CA TYR A 311 16.97 25.42 -14.88
C TYR A 311 18.01 24.43 -14.38
N PHE A 312 18.74 24.82 -13.35
CA PHE A 312 19.61 23.95 -12.57
C PHE A 312 18.75 23.17 -11.55
N PRO A 313 18.56 21.85 -11.74
CA PRO A 313 17.68 21.07 -10.88
C PRO A 313 18.36 20.75 -9.56
N ILE A 314 17.61 20.83 -8.46
CA ILE A 314 17.99 20.32 -7.15
C ILE A 314 16.87 19.38 -6.69
N TYR A 315 17.16 18.09 -6.55
CA TYR A 315 16.25 17.14 -5.92
C TYR A 315 16.62 16.97 -4.46
N PHE A 316 15.64 17.10 -3.56
CA PHE A 316 15.84 16.88 -2.13
C PHE A 316 14.66 16.11 -1.53
N ASN A 317 14.95 15.01 -0.85
CA ASN A 317 13.95 14.18 -0.19
C ASN A 317 13.85 14.58 1.30
N LEU A 318 12.66 15.02 1.73
CA LEU A 318 12.43 15.50 3.08
C LEU A 318 12.51 14.42 4.16
N ARG A 319 12.53 13.13 3.80
CA ARG A 319 12.89 12.06 4.75
C ARG A 319 14.25 12.29 5.39
N ASN A 320 15.16 12.94 4.67
CA ASN A 320 16.51 13.27 5.16
C ASN A 320 16.56 14.62 5.90
N TYR A 321 15.42 15.28 6.18
CA TYR A 321 15.38 16.59 6.81
C TYR A 321 16.10 16.61 8.17
N GLY A 322 16.03 15.53 8.94
CA GLY A 322 16.72 15.44 10.24
C GLY A 322 18.25 15.33 10.17
N SER A 323 18.81 15.04 8.99
CA SER A 323 20.25 14.82 8.80
C SER A 323 21.04 16.12 8.58
N TYR A 324 20.36 17.23 8.31
CA TYR A 324 20.97 18.51 7.95
C TYR A 324 20.53 19.63 8.90
N SER A 325 21.36 20.67 8.99
CA SER A 325 21.08 21.85 9.80
C SER A 325 20.05 22.76 9.13
N SER A 326 18.83 22.79 9.67
CA SER A 326 17.78 23.73 9.26
C SER A 326 18.01 25.17 9.72
N SER A 327 19.03 25.41 10.56
CA SER A 327 19.34 26.70 11.18
C SER A 327 20.26 27.61 10.35
N ALA A 328 20.78 27.11 9.23
CA ALA A 328 21.58 27.90 8.29
C ALA A 328 20.77 29.07 7.71
N THR A 329 21.43 30.19 7.38
CA THR A 329 20.80 31.40 6.81
C THR A 329 20.03 31.14 5.52
N LEU A 330 20.48 30.17 4.72
CA LEU A 330 19.81 29.73 3.49
C LEU A 330 19.03 28.42 3.64
N GLY A 331 18.87 27.95 4.89
CA GLY A 331 18.07 26.79 5.26
C GLY A 331 18.65 25.45 4.84
N ILE A 332 17.79 24.41 4.94
CA ILE A 332 18.17 23.00 4.81
C ILE A 332 18.81 22.64 3.47
N ILE A 333 18.34 23.24 2.36
CA ILE A 333 18.80 22.90 1.01
C ILE A 333 20.26 23.34 0.82
N ALA A 334 20.63 24.50 1.35
CA ALA A 334 22.00 24.99 1.25
C ALA A 334 22.97 24.10 2.04
N ASP A 335 22.57 23.63 3.22
CA ASP A 335 23.37 22.72 4.04
C ASP A 335 23.56 21.36 3.36
N TYR A 336 22.51 20.82 2.74
CA TYR A 336 22.58 19.62 1.90
C TYR A 336 23.59 19.77 0.75
N LEU A 337 23.51 20.87 -0.01
CA LEU A 337 24.43 21.12 -1.12
C LEU A 337 25.88 21.28 -0.66
N ALA A 338 26.10 21.94 0.49
CA ALA A 338 27.42 22.12 1.05
C ALA A 338 28.01 20.80 1.58
N THR A 339 27.20 19.98 2.25
CA THR A 339 27.65 18.74 2.90
C THR A 339 27.94 17.63 1.89
N ASP A 340 27.02 17.38 0.96
CA ASP A 340 27.11 16.21 0.07
C ASP A 340 27.91 16.49 -1.21
N TYR A 341 27.88 17.75 -1.66
CA TYR A 341 28.47 18.15 -2.94
C TYR A 341 29.56 19.20 -2.81
N GLY A 342 29.82 19.76 -1.62
CA GLY A 342 30.78 20.84 -1.44
C GLY A 342 30.36 22.12 -2.15
N ILE A 343 29.08 22.29 -2.49
CA ILE A 343 28.55 23.44 -3.21
C ILE A 343 28.09 24.48 -2.19
N LYS A 344 28.80 25.60 -2.11
CA LYS A 344 28.30 26.78 -1.42
C LYS A 344 27.53 27.64 -2.41
N ILE A 345 26.21 27.62 -2.30
CA ILE A 345 25.32 28.25 -3.28
C ILE A 345 25.48 29.79 -3.36
N GLU A 346 26.13 30.40 -2.36
CA GLU A 346 26.46 31.84 -2.32
C GLU A 346 27.67 32.23 -3.19
N GLU A 347 28.47 31.26 -3.65
CA GLU A 347 29.62 31.51 -4.52
C GLU A 347 29.18 32.03 -5.90
N ASP A 348 29.96 32.93 -6.51
CA ASP A 348 29.61 33.59 -7.78
C ASP A 348 29.31 32.61 -8.92
N SER A 349 29.92 31.42 -8.92
CA SER A 349 29.69 30.35 -9.88
C SER A 349 28.28 29.73 -9.80
N PHE A 350 27.62 29.82 -8.65
CA PHE A 350 26.32 29.21 -8.37
C PHE A 350 25.24 30.26 -8.10
N LYS A 351 25.57 31.35 -7.43
CA LYS A 351 24.65 32.40 -6.97
C LYS A 351 23.70 32.90 -8.06
N TYR A 352 24.15 32.97 -9.32
CA TYR A 352 23.38 33.52 -10.43
C TYR A 352 22.67 32.47 -11.30
N LYS A 353 22.73 31.19 -10.94
CA LYS A 353 22.02 30.15 -11.69
C LYS A 353 20.51 30.24 -11.45
N LYS A 354 19.74 29.79 -12.44
CA LYS A 354 18.28 29.70 -12.36
C LYS A 354 17.91 28.34 -11.78
N TYR A 355 17.38 28.29 -10.56
CA TYR A 355 17.14 27.02 -9.88
C TYR A 355 15.72 26.50 -10.02
N ILE A 356 15.57 25.18 -10.02
CA ILE A 356 14.31 24.51 -9.72
C ILE A 356 14.53 23.50 -8.59
N PHE A 357 13.85 23.75 -7.48
CA PHE A 357 13.91 22.93 -6.28
C PHE A 357 12.74 21.94 -6.28
N LEU A 358 13.08 20.66 -6.40
CA LEU A 358 12.17 19.53 -6.47
C LEU A 358 12.20 18.83 -5.11
N ILE A 359 11.28 19.23 -4.24
CA ILE A 359 11.25 18.81 -2.84
C ILE A 359 10.23 17.68 -2.69
N ASP A 360 10.72 16.51 -2.30
CA ASP A 360 9.91 15.30 -2.25
C ASP A 360 9.44 14.98 -0.82
N SER A 361 8.20 14.52 -0.71
CA SER A 361 7.64 13.83 0.46
C SER A 361 7.56 14.69 1.73
N LEU A 362 6.81 15.80 1.68
CA LEU A 362 6.54 16.64 2.85
C LEU A 362 5.88 15.86 4.01
N ASP A 363 5.03 14.89 3.67
CA ASP A 363 4.43 13.96 4.63
C ASP A 363 5.44 13.04 5.35
N GLU A 364 6.69 13.01 4.90
CA GLU A 364 7.80 12.25 5.51
C GLU A 364 8.84 13.16 6.19
N SER A 365 8.58 14.47 6.29
CA SER A 365 9.50 15.44 6.90
C SER A 365 9.55 15.38 8.43
N GLY A 366 8.55 14.72 9.04
CA GLY A 366 8.52 14.43 10.46
C GLY A 366 7.14 14.56 11.08
N GLU A 367 7.05 15.23 12.23
CA GLU A 367 5.78 15.52 12.88
C GLU A 367 4.87 16.36 11.96
N LEU A 368 3.65 15.90 11.72
CA LEU A 368 2.71 16.52 10.78
C LEU A 368 1.79 17.56 11.44
N THR A 369 2.23 18.16 12.54
CA THR A 369 1.52 19.27 13.17
C THR A 369 1.78 20.57 12.42
N LYS A 370 0.81 21.49 12.43
CA LYS A 370 0.93 22.79 11.75
C LYS A 370 2.26 23.52 12.06
N PRO A 371 2.71 23.66 13.32
CA PRO A 371 3.96 24.36 13.63
C PRO A 371 5.22 23.63 13.10
N ALA A 372 5.20 22.30 13.09
CA ALA A 372 6.32 21.50 12.60
C ALA A 372 6.45 21.62 11.07
N ILE A 373 5.34 21.50 10.34
CA ILE A 373 5.30 21.68 8.88
C ILE A 373 5.68 23.11 8.48
N GLU A 374 5.22 24.12 9.23
CA GLU A 374 5.59 25.50 9.01
C GLU A 374 7.12 25.69 9.09
N LYS A 375 7.78 25.12 10.11
CA LYS A 375 9.23 25.16 10.24
C LYS A 375 9.97 24.50 9.06
N VAL A 376 9.46 23.37 8.56
CA VAL A 376 10.04 22.69 7.40
C VAL A 376 9.93 23.57 6.15
N ILE A 377 8.74 24.10 5.86
CA ILE A 377 8.49 24.96 4.70
C ILE A 377 9.29 26.26 4.79
N GLU A 378 9.39 26.88 5.97
CA GLU A 378 10.22 28.06 6.19
C GLU A 378 11.70 27.79 5.90
N SER A 379 12.22 26.65 6.35
CA SER A 379 13.60 26.25 6.07
C SER A 379 13.84 26.03 4.57
N ILE A 380 12.89 25.43 3.85
CA ILE A 380 12.95 25.30 2.37
C ILE A 380 12.97 26.69 1.72
N LYS A 381 12.10 27.60 2.16
CA LYS A 381 11.97 28.95 1.61
C LYS A 381 13.21 29.82 1.85
N CYS A 382 14.02 29.54 2.87
CA CYS A 382 15.22 30.33 3.16
C CYS A 382 16.18 30.39 1.97
N ILE A 383 16.18 29.39 1.08
CA ILE A 383 16.99 29.39 -0.15
C ILE A 383 16.64 30.57 -1.08
N GLN A 384 15.43 31.11 -0.99
CA GLN A 384 15.00 32.29 -1.76
C GLN A 384 15.65 33.59 -1.26
N ASN A 385 16.34 33.59 -0.11
CA ASN A 385 17.08 34.75 0.39
C ASN A 385 18.45 34.95 -0.26
N LEU A 386 18.90 34.00 -1.11
CA LEU A 386 20.22 34.01 -1.77
C LEU A 386 20.52 35.32 -2.52
N ASP A 387 19.59 35.78 -3.37
CA ASP A 387 19.64 37.07 -4.04
C ASP A 387 18.22 37.47 -4.48
N LYS A 388 17.57 38.36 -3.70
CA LYS A 388 16.18 38.78 -3.94
C LYS A 388 16.00 39.61 -5.21
N GLU A 389 17.07 40.10 -5.82
CA GLU A 389 17.01 40.88 -7.07
C GLU A 389 17.26 40.00 -8.30
N LYS A 390 18.23 39.08 -8.23
CA LYS A 390 18.68 38.30 -9.39
C LYS A 390 18.15 36.85 -9.43
N CYS A 391 17.75 36.25 -8.30
CA CYS A 391 17.23 34.88 -8.23
C CYS A 391 15.70 34.80 -8.16
N ARG A 392 14.98 35.82 -8.67
CA ARG A 392 13.51 35.93 -8.62
C ARG A 392 12.75 34.89 -9.42
N TYR A 393 13.44 34.08 -10.23
CA TYR A 393 12.86 33.07 -11.11
C TYR A 393 13.01 31.64 -10.60
N ASN A 394 13.52 31.46 -9.38
CA ASN A 394 13.70 30.14 -8.79
C ASN A 394 12.34 29.47 -8.53
N ARG A 395 12.17 28.26 -9.04
CA ARG A 395 10.94 27.47 -8.90
C ARG A 395 11.04 26.54 -7.69
N ILE A 396 9.96 26.41 -6.91
CA ILE A 396 9.87 25.43 -5.82
C ILE A 396 8.63 24.57 -6.05
N ILE A 397 8.83 23.25 -6.10
CA ILE A 397 7.78 22.25 -6.21
C ILE A 397 7.88 21.32 -5.01
N ILE A 398 6.78 21.15 -4.27
CA ILE A 398 6.70 20.25 -3.12
C ILE A 398 5.68 19.15 -3.40
N THR A 399 6.06 17.88 -3.23
CA THR A 399 5.11 16.77 -3.22
C THR A 399 4.70 16.39 -1.80
N SER A 400 3.45 15.94 -1.64
CA SER A 400 2.95 15.41 -0.37
C SER A 400 1.78 14.46 -0.57
N ARG A 401 1.48 13.64 0.44
CA ARG A 401 0.15 13.05 0.63
C ARG A 401 -0.83 14.06 1.25
N PRO A 402 -2.14 13.84 1.10
CA PRO A 402 -3.13 14.50 1.95
C PRO A 402 -2.92 14.15 3.43
N PHE A 403 -3.00 15.13 4.33
CA PHE A 403 -3.03 14.92 5.77
C PHE A 403 -3.91 16.00 6.44
N SER A 404 -4.53 15.65 7.57
CA SER A 404 -5.59 16.46 8.19
C SER A 404 -5.09 17.76 8.81
N ASP A 405 -3.87 17.77 9.36
CA ASP A 405 -3.39 18.84 10.22
C ASP A 405 -2.51 19.84 9.45
N GLY A 406 -3.12 20.94 8.98
CA GLY A 406 -2.39 22.12 8.52
C GLY A 406 -1.97 22.15 7.04
N LEU A 407 -2.06 21.05 6.29
CA LEU A 407 -1.74 21.06 4.85
C LEU A 407 -2.58 22.08 4.08
N GLU A 408 -3.89 22.13 4.32
CA GLU A 408 -4.80 23.07 3.66
C GLU A 408 -4.38 24.53 3.85
N TYR A 409 -3.92 24.87 5.06
CA TYR A 409 -3.42 26.21 5.37
C TYR A 409 -2.20 26.56 4.50
N HIS A 410 -1.23 25.65 4.40
CA HIS A 410 -0.03 25.87 3.59
C HIS A 410 -0.34 25.92 2.09
N LEU A 411 -1.25 25.08 1.60
CA LEU A 411 -1.70 25.15 0.20
C LEU A 411 -2.29 26.53 -0.14
N ARG A 412 -3.03 27.16 0.78
CA ARG A 412 -3.59 28.51 0.59
C ARG A 412 -2.55 29.61 0.76
N ALA A 413 -1.59 29.43 1.67
CA ALA A 413 -0.62 30.48 2.05
C ALA A 413 0.44 30.79 0.98
N HIS A 414 0.67 29.90 0.01
CA HIS A 414 1.79 29.99 -0.93
C HIS A 414 1.39 30.28 -2.39
N LYS A 415 0.37 31.12 -2.58
CA LYS A 415 -0.13 31.57 -3.90
C LYS A 415 -0.43 30.40 -4.85
N PRO A 416 -1.46 29.59 -4.52
CA PRO A 416 -1.90 28.49 -5.37
C PRO A 416 -2.44 28.99 -6.71
N TYR A 417 -2.48 28.09 -7.70
CA TYR A 417 -3.09 28.37 -9.00
C TYR A 417 -4.57 28.70 -8.85
N GLN A 418 -5.09 29.69 -9.60
CA GLN A 418 -6.48 30.13 -9.47
C GLN A 418 -7.27 29.77 -10.73
N ILE A 419 -8.37 29.04 -10.56
CA ILE A 419 -9.32 28.76 -11.65
C ILE A 419 -10.65 29.39 -11.31
N LYS A 420 -11.23 30.14 -12.25
CA LYS A 420 -12.57 30.74 -12.08
C LYS A 420 -13.64 29.67 -12.22
N ASN A 421 -14.53 29.59 -11.24
CA ASN A 421 -15.71 28.73 -11.32
C ASN A 421 -16.78 29.31 -12.26
N LYS A 422 -17.91 28.61 -12.42
CA LYS A 422 -19.03 29.06 -13.27
C LYS A 422 -19.63 30.41 -12.83
N GLU A 423 -19.41 30.81 -11.58
CA GLU A 423 -19.89 32.05 -10.97
C GLU A 423 -18.83 33.17 -11.04
N GLY A 424 -17.66 32.91 -11.66
CA GLY A 424 -16.56 33.87 -11.79
C GLY A 424 -15.67 34.01 -10.55
N THR A 425 -15.91 33.23 -9.50
CA THR A 425 -15.10 33.22 -8.27
C THR A 425 -13.80 32.44 -8.49
N GLU A 426 -12.68 33.01 -8.05
CA GLU A 426 -11.37 32.35 -8.10
C GLU A 426 -11.26 31.28 -7.02
N ILE A 427 -11.07 30.03 -7.45
CA ILE A 427 -10.90 28.89 -6.56
C ILE A 427 -9.44 28.46 -6.59
N PRO A 428 -8.77 28.38 -5.43
CA PRO A 428 -7.37 27.97 -5.37
C PRO A 428 -7.23 26.46 -5.61
N GLN A 429 -6.22 26.08 -6.39
CA GLN A 429 -5.98 24.73 -6.88
C GLN A 429 -4.59 24.22 -6.51
N TYR A 430 -4.47 22.90 -6.46
CA TYR A 430 -3.20 22.17 -6.41
C TYR A 430 -3.16 21.13 -7.54
N ILE A 431 -1.96 20.62 -7.87
CA ILE A 431 -1.81 19.53 -8.83
C ILE A 431 -2.14 18.22 -8.14
N SER A 432 -3.17 17.51 -8.59
CA SER A 432 -3.50 16.17 -8.15
C SER A 432 -2.90 15.15 -9.10
N ILE A 433 -1.86 14.43 -8.69
CA ILE A 433 -1.29 13.35 -9.51
C ILE A 433 -2.27 12.18 -9.57
N TYR A 434 -2.56 11.72 -10.77
CA TYR A 434 -3.58 10.70 -11.02
C TYR A 434 -3.08 9.28 -10.74
N GLY A 435 -1.88 8.96 -11.24
CA GLY A 435 -1.34 7.59 -11.33
C GLY A 435 -1.34 7.10 -12.79
N PHE A 436 -1.47 5.78 -13.00
CA PHE A 436 -1.60 5.19 -14.31
C PHE A 436 -3.01 5.33 -14.88
N LYS A 437 -3.10 5.71 -16.15
CA LYS A 437 -4.27 5.46 -16.98
C LYS A 437 -4.45 3.96 -17.23
N ALA A 438 -5.64 3.54 -17.63
CA ALA A 438 -5.91 2.13 -17.94
C ALA A 438 -4.95 1.57 -19.01
N GLU A 439 -4.66 2.36 -20.05
CA GLU A 439 -3.71 1.99 -21.11
C GLU A 439 -2.27 1.88 -20.60
N GLN A 440 -1.85 2.81 -19.72
CA GLN A 440 -0.51 2.80 -19.14
C GLN A 440 -0.30 1.60 -18.21
N PHE A 441 -1.32 1.22 -17.44
CA PHE A 441 -1.27 0.02 -16.60
C PHE A 441 -0.98 -1.23 -17.44
N ASN A 442 -1.74 -1.40 -18.53
CA ASN A 442 -1.57 -2.52 -19.46
C ASN A 442 -0.20 -2.48 -20.14
N HIS A 443 0.18 -1.32 -20.68
CA HIS A 443 1.44 -1.15 -21.39
C HIS A 443 2.64 -1.43 -20.48
N TRP A 444 2.67 -0.82 -19.30
CA TRP A 444 3.76 -0.97 -18.34
C TRP A 444 3.95 -2.43 -17.91
N LEU A 445 2.87 -3.12 -17.56
CA LEU A 445 2.94 -4.51 -17.10
C LEU A 445 3.40 -5.46 -18.21
N LEU A 446 2.85 -5.29 -19.43
CA LEU A 446 3.24 -6.09 -20.59
C LEU A 446 4.71 -5.88 -20.97
N THR A 447 5.18 -4.63 -20.97
CA THR A 447 6.57 -4.27 -21.30
C THR A 447 7.53 -4.78 -20.23
N SER A 448 7.19 -4.64 -18.96
CA SER A 448 8.00 -5.15 -17.84
C SER A 448 8.16 -6.66 -17.90
N LEU A 449 7.07 -7.40 -18.20
CA LEU A 449 7.14 -8.86 -18.39
C LEU A 449 8.01 -9.24 -19.59
N LYS A 450 7.85 -8.57 -20.74
CA LYS A 450 8.66 -8.84 -21.94
C LYS A 450 10.15 -8.63 -21.72
N ASN A 451 10.51 -7.62 -20.91
CA ASN A 451 11.90 -7.27 -20.62
C ASN A 451 12.50 -8.07 -19.47
N TYR A 452 11.71 -8.93 -18.81
CA TYR A 452 12.22 -9.77 -17.73
C TYR A 452 13.23 -10.80 -18.27
N PRO A 453 14.48 -10.86 -17.74
CA PRO A 453 15.54 -11.69 -18.32
C PRO A 453 15.20 -13.18 -18.45
N LYS A 454 14.41 -13.72 -17.50
CA LYS A 454 14.00 -15.13 -17.46
C LYS A 454 12.57 -15.34 -17.97
N PHE A 455 12.05 -14.43 -18.79
CA PHE A 455 10.66 -14.50 -19.28
C PHE A 455 10.31 -15.83 -19.96
N GLN A 456 11.24 -16.41 -20.73
CA GLN A 456 11.00 -17.69 -21.42
C GLN A 456 10.99 -18.90 -20.48
N GLU A 457 11.56 -18.77 -19.28
CA GLU A 457 11.64 -19.82 -18.26
C GLU A 457 10.46 -19.76 -17.27
N LEU A 458 9.60 -18.75 -17.38
CA LEU A 458 8.46 -18.59 -16.50
C LEU A 458 7.48 -19.75 -16.66
N THR A 459 7.30 -20.50 -15.59
CA THR A 459 6.19 -21.43 -15.41
C THR A 459 5.12 -20.69 -14.63
N THR A 460 3.94 -20.50 -15.21
CA THR A 460 2.82 -19.80 -14.58
C THR A 460 1.54 -20.60 -14.74
N THR A 461 0.55 -20.37 -13.87
CA THR A 461 -0.79 -20.97 -13.94
C THR A 461 -1.87 -19.90 -14.03
N GLY A 462 -3.09 -20.31 -14.39
CA GLY A 462 -4.28 -19.46 -14.33
C GLY A 462 -4.19 -18.22 -15.23
N PHE A 463 -4.56 -17.06 -14.69
CA PHE A 463 -4.53 -15.78 -15.43
C PHE A 463 -3.12 -15.42 -15.92
N ALA A 464 -2.09 -15.69 -15.12
CA ALA A 464 -0.71 -15.40 -15.49
C ALA A 464 -0.29 -16.23 -16.71
N GLU A 465 -0.70 -17.49 -16.80
CA GLU A 465 -0.43 -18.35 -17.96
C GLU A 465 -1.08 -17.81 -19.24
N GLU A 466 -2.33 -17.37 -19.15
CA GLU A 466 -3.05 -16.77 -20.28
C GLU A 466 -2.34 -15.50 -20.78
N LEU A 467 -1.86 -14.67 -19.86
CA LEU A 467 -1.11 -13.45 -20.16
C LEU A 467 0.23 -13.75 -20.82
N ILE A 468 1.02 -14.65 -20.24
CA ILE A 468 2.34 -15.05 -20.77
C ILE A 468 2.17 -15.68 -22.16
N LYS A 469 1.19 -16.56 -22.37
CA LYS A 469 0.89 -17.14 -23.69
C LYS A 469 0.49 -16.07 -24.71
N SER A 470 -0.31 -15.07 -24.31
CA SER A 470 -0.70 -13.97 -25.20
C SER A 470 0.49 -13.13 -25.66
N ILE A 471 1.43 -12.87 -24.74
CA ILE A 471 2.70 -12.17 -25.03
C ILE A 471 3.57 -13.01 -25.97
N GLN A 472 3.75 -14.30 -25.66
CA GLN A 472 4.56 -15.23 -26.48
C GLN A 472 4.00 -15.39 -27.90
N GLN A 473 2.67 -15.44 -28.05
CA GLN A 473 1.99 -15.53 -29.34
C GLN A 473 1.93 -14.18 -30.10
N LYS A 474 2.50 -13.10 -29.55
CA LYS A 474 2.45 -11.72 -30.09
C LYS A 474 1.05 -11.20 -30.35
N LYS A 475 0.02 -11.76 -29.72
CA LYS A 475 -1.36 -11.31 -29.88
C LYS A 475 -1.63 -10.08 -29.03
N ASN A 476 -1.03 -9.96 -27.84
CA ASN A 476 -1.19 -8.79 -26.95
C ASN A 476 -2.69 -8.40 -26.75
N THR A 477 -3.61 -9.37 -26.82
CA THR A 477 -5.06 -9.11 -26.90
C THR A 477 -5.74 -8.92 -25.54
N ILE A 478 -5.02 -9.09 -24.44
CA ILE A 478 -5.62 -9.13 -23.10
C ILE A 478 -5.56 -7.73 -22.48
N ASP A 479 -6.72 -7.14 -22.24
CA ASP A 479 -6.87 -5.96 -21.39
C ASP A 479 -6.83 -6.40 -19.91
N ILE A 480 -5.64 -6.31 -19.31
CA ILE A 480 -5.37 -6.75 -17.94
C ILE A 480 -6.17 -5.89 -16.96
N HIS A 481 -6.16 -4.57 -17.15
CA HIS A 481 -6.89 -3.61 -16.31
C HIS A 481 -8.39 -3.92 -16.29
N GLN A 482 -9.02 -4.11 -17.45
CA GLN A 482 -10.45 -4.43 -17.51
C GLN A 482 -10.76 -5.80 -16.90
N LYS A 483 -9.90 -6.80 -17.11
CA LYS A 483 -10.10 -8.15 -16.56
C LYS A 483 -10.04 -8.14 -15.02
N LEU A 484 -9.02 -7.52 -14.44
CA LEU A 484 -8.88 -7.40 -12.98
C LEU A 484 -10.07 -6.66 -12.33
N PHE A 485 -10.63 -5.66 -13.02
CA PHE A 485 -11.83 -4.97 -12.57
C PHE A 485 -13.09 -5.85 -12.66
N LYS A 486 -13.32 -6.53 -13.80
CA LYS A 486 -14.49 -7.40 -14.03
C LYS A 486 -14.54 -8.58 -13.06
N ASP A 487 -13.37 -9.15 -12.78
CA ASP A 487 -13.23 -10.27 -11.85
C ASP A 487 -13.31 -9.83 -10.38
N LYS A 488 -13.48 -8.52 -10.12
CA LYS A 488 -13.50 -7.89 -8.78
C LYS A 488 -12.21 -8.15 -7.98
N THR A 489 -11.10 -8.33 -8.69
CA THR A 489 -9.79 -8.56 -8.09
C THR A 489 -9.21 -7.26 -7.54
N LEU A 490 -9.33 -6.16 -8.28
CA LEU A 490 -8.93 -4.83 -7.84
C LEU A 490 -10.01 -3.79 -8.18
N SER A 491 -10.14 -2.78 -7.32
CA SER A 491 -10.96 -1.61 -7.60
C SER A 491 -10.27 -0.67 -8.59
N VAL A 492 -11.06 0.23 -9.19
CA VAL A 492 -10.55 1.27 -10.08
C VAL A 492 -9.50 2.16 -9.40
N GLU A 493 -9.70 2.53 -8.14
CA GLU A 493 -8.73 3.36 -7.40
C GLU A 493 -7.41 2.63 -7.11
N GLU A 494 -7.44 1.31 -6.95
CA GLU A 494 -6.22 0.50 -6.81
C GLU A 494 -5.50 0.38 -8.16
N LEU A 495 -6.25 0.15 -9.25
CA LEU A 495 -5.70 0.04 -10.59
C LEU A 495 -5.05 1.33 -11.11
N LYS A 496 -5.42 2.50 -10.59
CA LYS A 496 -4.70 3.76 -10.87
C LYS A 496 -3.29 3.79 -10.29
N ARG A 497 -2.93 2.96 -9.32
CA ARG A 497 -1.65 3.11 -8.59
C ARG A 497 -0.58 2.21 -9.23
N PRO A 498 0.50 2.79 -9.81
CA PRO A 498 1.65 2.03 -10.32
C PRO A 498 2.18 0.93 -9.39
N ILE A 499 2.10 1.13 -8.06
CA ILE A 499 2.54 0.12 -7.10
C ILE A 499 1.80 -1.21 -7.25
N PHE A 500 0.50 -1.20 -7.57
CA PHE A 500 -0.26 -2.45 -7.79
C PHE A 500 0.15 -3.14 -9.09
N SER A 501 0.51 -2.39 -10.15
CA SER A 501 1.09 -2.97 -11.36
C SER A 501 2.41 -3.69 -11.05
N TYR A 502 3.27 -3.05 -10.24
CA TYR A 502 4.52 -3.66 -9.80
C TYR A 502 4.29 -4.89 -8.91
N MET A 503 3.35 -4.82 -7.96
CA MET A 503 2.97 -5.97 -7.14
C MET A 503 2.54 -7.15 -8.02
N ILE A 504 1.65 -6.93 -8.98
CA ILE A 504 1.19 -7.98 -9.91
C ILE A 504 2.35 -8.52 -10.76
N PHE A 505 3.22 -7.65 -11.27
CA PHE A 505 4.43 -8.06 -11.98
C PHE A 505 5.27 -9.02 -11.13
N GLN A 506 5.54 -8.67 -9.86
CA GLN A 506 6.28 -9.52 -8.93
C GLN A 506 5.58 -10.85 -8.68
N LEU A 507 4.26 -10.88 -8.55
CA LEU A 507 3.50 -12.13 -8.38
C LEU A 507 3.62 -13.05 -9.60
N ILE A 508 3.57 -12.49 -10.81
CA ILE A 508 3.69 -13.26 -12.05
C ILE A 508 5.08 -13.87 -12.17
N ILE A 509 6.14 -13.09 -11.95
CA ILE A 509 7.52 -13.61 -12.11
C ILE A 509 7.91 -14.62 -11.03
N ASN A 510 7.22 -14.61 -9.88
CA ASN A 510 7.41 -15.57 -8.78
C ASN A 510 6.44 -16.77 -8.83
N ASN A 511 5.66 -16.91 -9.92
CA ASN A 511 4.68 -17.99 -10.10
C ASN A 511 3.65 -18.08 -8.95
N VAL A 512 3.06 -16.95 -8.59
CA VAL A 512 1.97 -16.89 -7.60
C VAL A 512 0.65 -16.62 -8.31
N ASP A 513 -0.28 -17.58 -8.25
CA ASP A 513 -1.60 -17.43 -8.87
C ASP A 513 -2.57 -16.69 -7.93
N PHE A 514 -2.74 -15.40 -8.18
CA PHE A 514 -3.65 -14.54 -7.40
C PHE A 514 -5.06 -14.46 -8.00
N SER A 515 -5.28 -15.01 -9.20
CA SER A 515 -6.51 -14.75 -9.98
C SER A 515 -7.77 -15.43 -9.42
N HIS A 516 -7.58 -16.54 -8.71
CA HIS A 516 -8.68 -17.33 -8.14
C HIS A 516 -9.03 -16.95 -6.69
N ILE A 517 -8.27 -16.05 -6.07
CA ILE A 517 -8.35 -15.73 -4.63
C ILE A 517 -8.89 -14.31 -4.40
N GLY A 518 -8.86 -13.46 -5.42
CA GLY A 518 -9.38 -12.09 -5.36
C GLY A 518 -8.45 -11.13 -4.61
N LYS A 519 -9.01 -10.02 -4.11
CA LYS A 519 -8.26 -8.91 -3.48
C LYS A 519 -7.29 -9.39 -2.39
N ILE A 520 -7.75 -10.21 -1.44
CA ILE A 520 -6.91 -10.72 -0.34
C ILE A 520 -5.68 -11.48 -0.86
N GLY A 521 -5.79 -12.19 -1.99
CA GLY A 521 -4.70 -12.94 -2.59
C GLY A 521 -3.54 -12.05 -2.99
N ILE A 522 -3.80 -10.88 -3.60
CA ILE A 522 -2.77 -9.92 -3.99
C ILE A 522 -2.05 -9.35 -2.76
N TYR A 523 -2.81 -8.91 -1.75
CA TYR A 523 -2.22 -8.31 -0.55
C TYR A 523 -1.41 -9.34 0.26
N LEU A 524 -1.92 -10.56 0.46
CA LEU A 524 -1.20 -11.64 1.15
C LEU A 524 0.05 -12.07 0.40
N SER A 525 -0.06 -12.28 -0.92
CA SER A 525 1.09 -12.71 -1.71
C SER A 525 2.21 -11.68 -1.68
N PHE A 526 1.85 -10.39 -1.73
CA PHE A 526 2.82 -9.31 -1.60
C PHE A 526 3.38 -9.20 -0.19
N LEU A 527 2.55 -9.34 0.84
CA LEU A 527 2.99 -9.39 2.23
C LEU A 527 4.00 -10.52 2.47
N ASN A 528 3.80 -11.69 1.85
CA ASN A 528 4.70 -12.83 1.93
C ASN A 528 6.01 -12.55 1.17
N LEU A 529 5.91 -11.90 0.00
CA LEU A 529 7.09 -11.44 -0.74
C LEU A 529 7.91 -10.43 0.07
N LEU A 530 7.26 -9.47 0.73
CA LEU A 530 7.92 -8.47 1.57
C LEU A 530 8.72 -9.09 2.71
N THR A 531 8.16 -10.09 3.39
CA THR A 531 8.87 -10.80 4.46
C THR A 531 10.01 -11.66 3.90
N LYS A 532 9.84 -12.24 2.72
CA LYS A 532 10.85 -13.08 2.06
C LYS A 532 12.02 -12.29 1.45
N GLU A 533 11.79 -11.07 0.98
CA GLU A 533 12.82 -10.21 0.37
C GLU A 533 13.33 -9.11 1.32
N ALA A 534 13.04 -9.23 2.62
CA ALA A 534 13.55 -8.32 3.64
C ALA A 534 15.09 -8.26 3.63
N LYS A 535 15.64 -7.03 3.70
CA LYS A 535 17.08 -6.76 3.80
C LYS A 535 17.44 -6.28 5.21
N HIS A 536 18.72 -6.22 5.56
CA HIS A 536 19.22 -5.60 6.80
C HIS A 536 19.95 -4.29 6.48
N ILE A 537 19.79 -3.26 7.34
CA ILE A 537 20.31 -1.90 7.13
C ILE A 537 21.83 -1.89 6.85
N ASN A 538 22.57 -2.84 7.45
CA ASN A 538 24.02 -2.96 7.35
C ASN A 538 24.50 -4.10 6.42
N ASP A 539 23.59 -4.87 5.82
CA ASP A 539 23.94 -6.02 4.97
C ASP A 539 23.02 -6.09 3.74
N LYS A 540 23.53 -5.57 2.63
CA LYS A 540 22.84 -5.56 1.33
C LYS A 540 22.74 -6.95 0.70
N HIS A 541 23.52 -7.93 1.17
CA HIS A 541 23.57 -9.30 0.65
C HIS A 541 22.89 -10.30 1.58
N TYR A 542 22.21 -9.83 2.63
CA TYR A 542 21.48 -10.71 3.55
C TYR A 542 20.44 -11.53 2.80
N GLU A 543 20.53 -12.84 2.97
CA GLU A 543 19.68 -13.83 2.33
C GLU A 543 18.66 -14.38 3.32
N THR A 544 17.43 -13.84 3.29
CA THR A 544 16.34 -14.27 4.17
C THR A 544 15.95 -15.73 3.89
N ASN A 545 15.92 -16.55 4.94
CA ASN A 545 15.40 -17.92 4.93
C ASN A 545 13.93 -17.95 5.44
N LEU A 546 13.32 -19.14 5.50
CA LEU A 546 11.95 -19.26 5.99
C LEU A 546 11.81 -18.95 7.49
N GLU A 547 12.83 -19.26 8.31
CA GLU A 547 12.81 -18.93 9.75
C GLU A 547 12.72 -17.42 9.97
N ASP A 548 13.54 -16.66 9.25
CA ASP A 548 13.55 -15.20 9.24
C ASP A 548 12.19 -14.65 8.76
N GLU A 549 11.63 -15.19 7.68
CA GLU A 549 10.31 -14.79 7.17
C GLU A 549 9.23 -14.89 8.25
N ILE A 550 9.23 -15.98 9.02
CA ILE A 550 8.29 -16.22 10.11
C ILE A 550 8.50 -15.24 11.28
N ILE A 551 9.76 -15.00 11.64
CA ILE A 551 10.12 -14.03 12.69
C ILE A 551 9.68 -12.62 12.30
N TYR A 552 9.90 -12.23 11.05
CA TYR A 552 9.46 -10.94 10.52
C TYR A 552 7.95 -10.81 10.54
N ARG A 553 7.22 -11.89 10.30
CA ARG A 553 5.76 -11.90 10.40
C ARG A 553 5.28 -11.59 11.82
N ASN A 554 5.93 -12.19 12.84
CA ASN A 554 5.63 -11.91 14.24
C ASN A 554 5.83 -10.43 14.60
N ILE A 555 6.92 -9.82 14.12
CA ILE A 555 7.22 -8.40 14.34
C ILE A 555 6.14 -7.52 13.68
N LEU A 556 5.73 -7.83 12.45
CA LEU A 556 4.67 -7.10 11.75
C LEU A 556 3.31 -7.16 12.47
N HIS A 557 2.95 -8.32 13.04
CA HIS A 557 1.74 -8.47 13.84
C HIS A 557 1.78 -7.61 15.11
N ALA A 558 2.91 -7.59 15.82
CA ALA A 558 3.11 -6.73 16.99
C ALA A 558 2.96 -5.25 16.63
N ILE A 559 3.59 -4.81 15.54
CA ILE A 559 3.49 -3.44 15.02
C ILE A 559 2.04 -3.06 14.68
N ALA A 560 1.29 -3.96 14.02
CA ALA A 560 -0.10 -3.70 13.67
C ALA A 560 -1.00 -3.58 14.91
N SER A 561 -0.78 -4.43 15.93
CA SER A 561 -1.52 -4.34 17.20
C SER A 561 -1.24 -3.04 17.94
N LEU A 562 0.02 -2.60 17.99
CA LEU A 562 0.42 -1.33 18.59
C LEU A 562 -0.15 -0.13 17.83
N TRP A 563 -0.17 -0.19 16.49
CA TRP A 563 -0.77 0.85 15.66
C TRP A 563 -2.24 1.07 15.97
N MET A 564 -3.00 -0.01 16.11
CA MET A 564 -4.41 0.07 16.46
C MET A 564 -4.60 0.72 17.83
N TYR A 565 -3.81 0.28 18.83
CA TYR A 565 -3.82 0.83 20.17
C TYR A 565 -3.48 2.32 20.20
N GLN A 566 -2.43 2.75 19.48
CA GLN A 566 -2.01 4.16 19.43
C GLN A 566 -3.03 5.04 18.70
N LYS A 567 -3.70 4.51 17.68
CA LYS A 567 -4.76 5.22 16.96
C LYS A 567 -5.95 5.51 17.88
N GLU A 568 -6.36 4.55 18.71
CA GLU A 568 -7.41 4.71 19.71
C GLU A 568 -7.06 5.81 20.74
N GLN A 569 -5.78 5.90 21.11
CA GLN A 569 -5.26 6.95 22.00
C GLN A 569 -5.11 8.33 21.32
N SER A 570 -5.64 8.52 20.10
CA SER A 570 -5.55 9.76 19.32
C SER A 570 -4.10 10.18 18.97
N GLN A 571 -3.14 9.24 18.98
CA GLN A 571 -1.72 9.50 18.65
C GLN A 571 -1.39 9.30 17.16
N GLN A 572 -2.41 9.35 16.29
CA GLN A 572 -2.30 9.20 14.83
C GLN A 572 -1.54 7.94 14.35
N GLY A 573 -1.36 6.93 15.22
CA GLY A 573 -0.65 5.69 14.88
C GLY A 573 0.88 5.81 14.80
N VAL A 574 1.48 6.79 15.50
CA VAL A 574 2.95 6.89 15.65
C VAL A 574 3.47 5.75 16.54
N LEU A 575 4.48 5.02 16.07
CA LEU A 575 5.00 3.80 16.70
C LEU A 575 6.44 3.99 17.15
N ARG A 576 6.72 4.06 18.45
CA ARG A 576 8.12 4.10 18.92
C ARG A 576 8.75 2.71 18.83
N LYS A 577 9.99 2.63 18.38
CA LYS A 577 10.76 1.37 18.32
C LYS A 577 10.86 0.71 19.69
N SER A 578 11.02 1.49 20.76
CA SER A 578 11.04 0.98 22.13
C SER A 578 9.70 0.36 22.52
N ASP A 579 8.58 0.96 22.13
CA ASP A 579 7.24 0.42 22.40
C ASP A 579 6.96 -0.83 21.58
N ILE A 580 7.44 -0.91 20.33
CA ILE A 580 7.38 -2.14 19.53
C ILE A 580 8.10 -3.26 20.27
N CYS A 581 9.32 -3.01 20.75
CA CYS A 581 10.09 -3.97 21.54
C CYS A 581 9.34 -4.44 22.79
N ARG A 582 8.67 -3.53 23.52
CA ARG A 582 7.83 -3.89 24.68
C ARG A 582 6.63 -4.76 24.30
N VAL A 583 6.04 -4.53 23.13
CA VAL A 583 4.95 -5.38 22.63
C VAL A 583 5.46 -6.78 22.26
N LEU A 584 6.67 -6.89 21.71
CA LEU A 584 7.30 -8.20 21.43
C LEU A 584 7.56 -9.00 22.72
N ASP A 585 7.84 -8.33 23.84
CA ASP A 585 7.95 -8.96 25.16
C ASP A 585 6.60 -9.37 25.76
N GLY A 586 5.50 -8.74 25.33
CA GLY A 586 4.17 -8.95 25.87
C GLY A 586 3.96 -8.45 27.30
N LYS A 587 4.91 -7.70 27.86
CA LYS A 587 4.87 -7.16 29.24
C LYS A 587 5.54 -5.80 29.32
N THR A 588 5.07 -4.95 30.23
CA THR A 588 5.75 -3.70 30.59
C THR A 588 6.98 -4.02 31.45
N SER A 589 8.18 -3.77 30.92
CA SER A 589 9.42 -3.81 31.69
C SER A 589 9.72 -2.42 32.29
N ASN A 590 10.44 -2.39 33.42
CA ASN A 590 10.97 -1.14 34.00
C ASN A 590 12.21 -0.61 33.24
N GLU A 591 12.53 -1.20 32.09
CA GLU A 591 13.68 -0.80 31.27
C GLU A 591 13.40 0.54 30.59
N SER A 592 14.41 1.42 30.61
CA SER A 592 14.40 2.65 29.84
C SER A 592 14.37 2.37 28.33
N ASP A 593 13.91 3.35 27.54
CA ASP A 593 13.89 3.24 26.07
C ASP A 593 15.26 2.85 25.48
N ARG A 594 16.35 3.35 26.08
CA ARG A 594 17.71 3.05 25.62
C ARG A 594 18.12 1.61 25.90
N GLU A 595 17.76 1.08 27.07
CA GLU A 595 18.13 -0.29 27.48
C GLU A 595 17.44 -1.34 26.61
N ILE A 596 16.14 -1.16 26.34
CA ILE A 596 15.38 -2.10 25.53
C ILE A 596 15.84 -2.07 24.06
N LEU A 597 16.15 -0.88 23.51
CA LEU A 597 16.66 -0.75 22.14
C LEU A 597 18.02 -1.43 21.97
N GLU A 598 18.94 -1.28 22.92
CA GLU A 598 20.25 -1.96 22.87
C GLU A 598 20.13 -3.48 22.97
N ARG A 599 19.15 -4.00 23.72
CA ARG A 599 18.87 -5.44 23.78
C ARG A 599 18.41 -5.97 22.42
N TYR A 600 17.40 -5.34 21.84
CA TYR A 600 16.83 -5.76 20.55
C TYR A 600 17.72 -5.47 19.35
N LYS A 601 18.68 -4.53 19.48
CA LYS A 601 19.74 -4.35 18.49
C LYS A 601 20.62 -5.58 18.36
N LYS A 602 20.98 -6.23 19.48
CA LYS A 602 21.73 -7.49 19.46
C LYS A 602 20.95 -8.66 18.87
N GLU A 603 19.63 -8.61 18.94
CA GLU A 603 18.72 -9.61 18.36
C GLU A 603 18.42 -9.36 16.88
N GLY A 604 18.96 -8.27 16.30
CA GLY A 604 18.82 -7.88 14.90
C GLY A 604 17.52 -7.16 14.58
N VAL A 605 16.57 -7.04 15.51
CA VAL A 605 15.21 -6.52 15.28
C VAL A 605 15.21 -5.05 14.86
N THR A 606 16.01 -4.21 15.53
CA THR A 606 16.10 -2.78 15.20
C THR A 606 16.92 -2.51 13.93
N GLU A 607 17.55 -3.54 13.35
CA GLU A 607 18.39 -3.46 12.15
C GLU A 607 17.71 -4.00 10.88
N ILE A 608 16.47 -4.48 10.99
CA ILE A 608 15.68 -5.01 9.86
C ILE A 608 15.23 -3.87 8.96
N GLN A 609 15.61 -3.91 7.68
CA GLN A 609 15.44 -2.82 6.73
C GLN A 609 14.00 -2.64 6.24
N PHE A 610 13.08 -3.61 6.33
CA PHE A 610 11.68 -3.35 5.94
C PHE A 610 10.95 -2.39 6.89
N LEU A 611 11.44 -2.23 8.12
CA LEU A 611 11.03 -1.13 9.02
C LEU A 611 11.48 0.25 8.49
N SER A 612 12.43 0.28 7.55
CA SER A 612 12.98 1.48 6.89
C SER A 612 12.63 1.59 5.38
N HIS A 613 11.98 0.57 4.79
CA HIS A 613 11.49 0.62 3.41
C HIS A 613 10.18 1.43 3.30
N SER A 614 9.82 1.82 2.07
CA SER A 614 8.68 2.65 1.61
C SER A 614 7.26 2.31 2.12
N TYR A 615 7.11 1.44 3.11
CA TYR A 615 5.84 1.04 3.73
C TYR A 615 5.76 1.48 5.20
N PHE A 616 6.91 1.67 5.85
CA PHE A 616 7.06 2.26 7.17
C PHE A 616 7.96 3.48 7.03
N GLY A 617 7.44 4.67 7.29
CA GLY A 617 8.31 5.83 7.35
C GLY A 617 8.97 5.86 8.72
N GLU A 618 10.28 6.10 8.74
CA GLU A 618 11.09 6.14 9.94
C GLU A 618 11.57 7.57 10.18
N GLN A 619 11.35 8.07 11.39
CA GLN A 619 11.95 9.31 11.88
C GLN A 619 12.52 9.09 13.28
N LYS A 620 13.87 9.12 13.40
CA LYS A 620 14.58 8.78 14.64
C LYS A 620 14.17 7.39 15.16
N ASP A 621 13.57 7.32 16.35
CA ASP A 621 13.08 6.08 16.95
C ASP A 621 11.57 5.86 16.74
N CYS A 622 10.92 6.63 15.85
CA CYS A 622 9.49 6.51 15.55
C CYS A 622 9.27 5.97 14.14
N LEU A 623 8.31 5.06 14.00
CA LEU A 623 7.81 4.48 12.76
C LEU A 623 6.36 4.91 12.54
N HIS A 624 5.94 5.01 11.28
CA HIS A 624 4.53 5.19 10.90
C HIS A 624 4.20 4.33 9.69
N PHE A 625 3.00 3.76 9.65
CA PHE A 625 2.53 3.06 8.45
C PHE A 625 2.32 4.08 7.33
N GLN A 626 3.07 3.94 6.23
CA GLN A 626 2.85 4.75 5.04
C GLN A 626 1.54 4.37 4.35
N HIS A 627 1.11 3.12 4.43
CA HIS A 627 -0.12 2.67 3.79
C HIS A 627 -1.02 1.96 4.78
N GLN A 628 -2.14 2.61 5.09
CA GLN A 628 -3.09 2.14 6.09
C GLN A 628 -3.55 0.71 5.81
N SER A 629 -3.80 0.33 4.54
CA SER A 629 -4.30 -1.02 4.26
C SER A 629 -3.31 -2.13 4.56
N PHE A 630 -2.00 -1.85 4.67
CA PHE A 630 -1.03 -2.83 5.18
C PHE A 630 -1.17 -3.03 6.69
N ALA A 631 -1.36 -1.94 7.44
CA ALA A 631 -1.69 -2.03 8.86
C ALA A 631 -3.00 -2.80 9.07
N GLU A 632 -4.01 -2.52 8.26
CA GLU A 632 -5.35 -3.12 8.35
C GLU A 632 -5.34 -4.62 8.04
N ILE A 633 -4.63 -5.09 7.01
CA ILE A 633 -4.52 -6.54 6.73
C ILE A 633 -3.68 -7.27 7.79
N LEU A 634 -2.59 -6.66 8.27
CA LEU A 634 -1.76 -7.26 9.33
C LEU A 634 -2.53 -7.34 10.66
N LEU A 635 -3.37 -6.33 10.95
CA LEU A 635 -4.28 -6.34 12.09
C LEU A 635 -5.36 -7.40 11.92
N ALA A 636 -5.90 -7.59 10.72
CA ALA A 636 -6.83 -8.66 10.42
C ALA A 636 -6.20 -10.06 10.61
N GLU A 637 -4.95 -10.24 10.20
CA GLU A 637 -4.19 -11.46 10.51
C GLU A 637 -3.97 -11.64 12.01
N TYR A 638 -3.63 -10.57 12.74
CA TYR A 638 -3.48 -10.62 14.18
C TYR A 638 -4.77 -11.08 14.87
N TYR A 639 -5.94 -10.56 14.49
CA TYR A 639 -7.21 -11.03 15.04
C TYR A 639 -7.44 -12.51 14.77
N LEU A 640 -7.23 -12.97 13.54
CA LEU A 640 -7.37 -14.39 13.20
C LEU A 640 -6.37 -15.26 13.99
N LYS A 641 -5.14 -14.77 14.16
CA LYS A 641 -4.08 -15.41 14.95
C LYS A 641 -4.51 -15.63 16.40
N VAL A 642 -5.13 -14.64 17.04
CA VAL A 642 -5.68 -14.76 18.40
C VAL A 642 -6.70 -15.89 18.47
N PHE A 643 -7.70 -15.91 17.58
CA PHE A 643 -8.71 -16.97 17.57
C PHE A 643 -8.10 -18.37 17.41
N ILE A 644 -7.16 -18.54 16.48
CA ILE A 644 -6.52 -19.85 16.26
C ILE A 644 -5.71 -20.28 17.49
N LYS A 645 -4.89 -19.38 18.06
CA LYS A 645 -4.07 -19.69 19.24
C LYS A 645 -4.91 -20.21 20.39
N TYR A 646 -5.88 -19.41 20.85
CA TYR A 646 -6.64 -19.74 22.06
C TYR A 646 -7.63 -20.90 21.85
N ALA A 647 -8.10 -21.13 20.61
CA ALA A 647 -8.94 -22.28 20.30
C ALA A 647 -8.16 -23.60 20.31
N LEU A 648 -6.86 -23.55 20.02
CA LEU A 648 -6.00 -24.73 19.94
C LEU A 648 -5.22 -25.01 21.22
N ASP A 649 -5.18 -24.07 22.17
CA ASP A 649 -4.60 -24.29 23.49
C ASP A 649 -5.30 -25.45 24.22
N LYS A 650 -4.56 -26.13 25.11
CA LYS A 650 -5.09 -27.26 25.89
C LYS A 650 -6.26 -26.83 26.78
N THR A 651 -6.18 -25.62 27.31
CA THR A 651 -7.19 -24.97 28.14
C THR A 651 -7.39 -23.55 27.58
N PRO A 652 -8.46 -23.32 26.80
CA PRO A 652 -8.75 -21.99 26.26
C PRO A 652 -8.92 -20.97 27.38
N ASP A 653 -8.06 -19.95 27.42
CA ASP A 653 -8.27 -18.78 28.28
C ASP A 653 -9.11 -17.74 27.51
N ILE A 654 -10.41 -17.77 27.76
CA ILE A 654 -11.38 -16.90 27.09
C ILE A 654 -11.10 -15.43 27.43
N ASP A 655 -10.77 -15.10 28.69
CA ASP A 655 -10.58 -13.70 29.10
C ASP A 655 -9.28 -13.13 28.56
N GLU A 656 -8.22 -13.93 28.46
CA GLU A 656 -6.99 -13.52 27.79
C GLU A 656 -7.22 -13.32 26.29
N ALA A 657 -7.94 -14.23 25.61
CA ALA A 657 -8.28 -14.09 24.20
C ALA A 657 -9.04 -12.78 23.94
N ARG A 658 -10.06 -12.50 24.76
CA ARG A 658 -10.86 -11.28 24.66
C ARG A 658 -10.03 -10.02 24.91
N SER A 659 -9.13 -10.06 25.89
CA SER A 659 -8.21 -8.96 26.18
C SER A 659 -7.27 -8.66 25.00
N LYS A 660 -6.80 -9.69 24.28
CA LYS A 660 -5.98 -9.53 23.06
C LYS A 660 -6.78 -9.01 21.86
N LEU A 661 -8.08 -9.28 21.78
CA LEU A 661 -8.95 -8.74 20.73
C LEU A 661 -9.33 -7.27 20.98
N MET A 662 -9.31 -6.82 22.24
CA MET A 662 -9.71 -5.46 22.63
C MET A 662 -8.63 -4.39 22.42
N LEU A 663 -8.25 -4.13 21.16
CA LEU A 663 -7.22 -3.14 20.81
C LEU A 663 -7.77 -1.73 20.50
N GLY A 664 -9.01 -1.63 20.03
CA GLY A 664 -9.68 -0.39 19.61
C GLY A 664 -10.74 -0.68 18.52
N GLU A 665 -11.43 0.33 18.00
CA GLU A 665 -12.47 0.15 16.96
C GLU A 665 -11.86 -0.08 15.54
N PRO A 666 -11.88 -1.32 14.99
CA PRO A 666 -11.24 -1.60 13.71
C PRO A 666 -11.95 -0.87 12.56
N THR A 667 -11.19 -0.53 11.51
CA THR A 667 -11.76 0.09 10.31
C THR A 667 -12.59 -0.91 9.50
N ASP A 668 -13.54 -0.40 8.70
CA ASP A 668 -14.32 -1.23 7.76
C ASP A 668 -13.42 -2.06 6.84
N GLN A 669 -12.29 -1.51 6.40
CA GLN A 669 -11.31 -2.20 5.55
C GLN A 669 -10.57 -3.31 6.31
N THR A 670 -10.21 -3.10 7.58
CA THR A 670 -9.66 -4.16 8.46
C THR A 670 -10.63 -5.32 8.54
N VAL A 671 -11.91 -5.04 8.82
CA VAL A 671 -12.93 -6.08 8.95
C VAL A 671 -13.19 -6.75 7.60
N SER A 672 -13.16 -6.02 6.49
CA SER A 672 -13.25 -6.62 5.15
C SER A 672 -12.14 -7.64 4.91
N PHE A 673 -10.88 -7.30 5.22
CA PHE A 673 -9.76 -8.25 5.13
C PHE A 673 -9.95 -9.42 6.09
N PHE A 674 -10.41 -9.18 7.31
CA PHE A 674 -10.68 -10.24 8.30
C PHE A 674 -11.72 -11.24 7.78
N LYS A 675 -12.84 -10.77 7.20
CA LYS A 675 -13.85 -11.63 6.58
C LYS A 675 -13.27 -12.46 5.43
N GLU A 676 -12.44 -11.86 4.58
CA GLU A 676 -11.78 -12.56 3.47
C GLU A 676 -10.78 -13.62 3.98
N LEU A 677 -10.01 -13.31 5.03
CA LEU A 677 -9.10 -14.26 5.67
C LEU A 677 -9.83 -15.45 6.32
N ILE A 678 -10.97 -15.22 6.98
CA ILE A 678 -11.78 -16.30 7.56
C ILE A 678 -12.31 -17.23 6.47
N ARG A 679 -12.79 -16.68 5.34
CA ARG A 679 -13.23 -17.49 4.19
C ARG A 679 -12.06 -18.28 3.61
N LEU A 680 -10.91 -17.64 3.42
CA LEU A 680 -9.71 -18.31 2.94
C LEU A 680 -9.30 -19.46 3.86
N LEU A 681 -9.32 -19.25 5.19
CA LEU A 681 -9.06 -20.30 6.18
C LEU A 681 -10.02 -21.48 6.00
N LYS A 682 -11.33 -21.23 5.95
CA LYS A 682 -12.34 -22.27 5.73
C LYS A 682 -12.09 -23.07 4.45
N GLU A 683 -11.68 -22.39 3.38
CA GLU A 683 -11.36 -23.03 2.09
C GLU A 683 -10.05 -23.84 2.09
N THR A 684 -9.16 -23.63 3.07
CA THR A 684 -7.96 -24.49 3.25
C THR A 684 -8.25 -25.80 3.97
N VAL A 685 -9.37 -25.88 4.69
CA VAL A 685 -9.87 -27.07 5.36
C VAL A 685 -10.60 -27.93 4.32
N SER A 686 -9.83 -28.79 3.65
CA SER A 686 -10.33 -29.73 2.64
C SER A 686 -9.65 -31.07 2.83
N THR A 687 -10.46 -32.14 2.77
CA THR A 687 -10.00 -33.53 2.75
C THR A 687 -9.39 -33.91 1.41
N GLU A 688 -9.82 -33.27 0.32
CA GLU A 688 -9.23 -33.42 -1.01
C GLU A 688 -8.11 -32.38 -1.23
N ILE A 689 -6.88 -32.88 -1.42
CA ILE A 689 -5.71 -32.05 -1.71
C ILE A 689 -5.66 -31.75 -3.22
N THR A 690 -6.33 -30.68 -3.63
CA THR A 690 -6.23 -30.17 -5.00
C THR A 690 -5.11 -29.11 -5.11
N PRO A 691 -4.56 -28.85 -6.31
CA PRO A 691 -3.59 -27.77 -6.51
C PRO A 691 -4.09 -26.41 -5.99
N MET A 692 -5.38 -26.13 -6.16
CA MET A 692 -6.01 -24.89 -5.67
C MET A 692 -5.98 -24.78 -4.14
N VAL A 693 -6.22 -25.87 -3.42
CA VAL A 693 -6.14 -25.90 -1.95
C VAL A 693 -4.70 -25.63 -1.49
N ILE A 694 -3.71 -26.22 -2.17
CA ILE A 694 -2.29 -25.99 -1.88
C ILE A 694 -1.90 -24.51 -2.08
N GLU A 695 -2.35 -23.86 -3.14
CA GLU A 695 -2.09 -22.42 -3.34
C GLU A 695 -2.69 -21.56 -2.23
N LYS A 696 -3.92 -21.84 -1.79
CA LYS A 696 -4.54 -21.14 -0.65
C LYS A 696 -3.75 -21.35 0.65
N ARG A 697 -3.26 -22.58 0.88
CA ARG A 697 -2.40 -22.91 2.04
C ARG A 697 -1.06 -22.18 1.97
N LYS A 698 -0.45 -22.02 0.80
CA LYS A 698 0.78 -21.22 0.63
C LYS A 698 0.59 -19.76 1.04
N LEU A 699 -0.58 -19.16 0.76
CA LEU A 699 -0.86 -17.79 1.18
C LEU A 699 -0.93 -17.65 2.70
N LEU A 700 -1.58 -18.59 3.39
CA LEU A 700 -1.73 -18.59 4.84
C LEU A 700 -0.52 -19.16 5.59
N PHE A 701 0.45 -19.75 4.88
CA PHE A 701 1.58 -20.43 5.51
C PHE A 701 2.36 -19.52 6.47
N PRO A 702 2.77 -18.29 6.11
CA PRO A 702 3.51 -17.44 7.05
C PRO A 702 2.71 -17.09 8.30
N LEU A 703 1.40 -16.87 8.19
CA LEU A 703 0.52 -16.66 9.34
C LEU A 703 0.51 -17.90 10.26
N MET A 704 0.29 -19.10 9.70
CA MET A 704 0.22 -20.34 10.49
C MET A 704 1.56 -20.70 11.11
N ALA A 705 2.64 -20.59 10.35
CA ALA A 705 4.00 -20.82 10.83
C ALA A 705 4.38 -19.82 11.93
N SER A 706 3.90 -18.58 11.84
CA SER A 706 4.10 -17.58 12.90
C SER A 706 3.46 -17.95 14.23
N LEU A 707 2.38 -18.75 14.26
CA LEU A 707 1.81 -19.29 15.51
C LEU A 707 2.67 -20.41 16.10
N ALA A 708 3.41 -21.11 15.26
CA ALA A 708 4.23 -22.26 15.62
C ALA A 708 5.72 -21.90 15.82
N HIS A 709 6.06 -20.61 15.94
CA HIS A 709 7.43 -20.17 16.16
C HIS A 709 7.54 -19.31 17.41
N GLU A 710 8.46 -19.63 18.33
CA GLU A 710 8.55 -19.01 19.65
C GLU A 710 9.10 -17.58 19.61
N LYS A 711 10.09 -17.31 18.75
CA LYS A 711 10.81 -16.04 18.74
C LYS A 711 9.87 -14.87 18.40
N HIS A 712 9.85 -13.88 19.30
CA HIS A 712 9.04 -12.66 19.22
C HIS A 712 7.53 -12.89 19.12
N ASN A 713 7.03 -14.01 19.64
CA ASN A 713 5.64 -14.40 19.49
C ASN A 713 4.92 -14.56 20.83
N VAL A 714 4.19 -13.53 21.22
CA VAL A 714 3.31 -13.55 22.40
C VAL A 714 2.06 -14.43 22.21
N LEU A 715 1.81 -14.91 20.99
CA LEU A 715 0.70 -15.79 20.62
C LEU A 715 1.21 -17.15 20.14
N PHE A 716 2.30 -17.65 20.73
CA PHE A 716 2.83 -18.97 20.42
C PHE A 716 1.85 -20.08 20.84
N SER A 717 1.71 -21.08 19.98
CA SER A 717 0.87 -22.26 20.21
C SER A 717 1.71 -23.52 20.24
N ASP A 718 1.89 -24.07 21.44
CA ASP A 718 2.57 -25.35 21.67
C ASP A 718 1.99 -26.46 20.78
N LYS A 719 0.66 -26.51 20.65
CA LYS A 719 -0.02 -27.56 19.90
C LYS A 719 0.34 -27.51 18.42
N LEU A 720 0.36 -26.32 17.81
CA LEU A 720 0.75 -26.17 16.41
C LEU A 720 2.24 -26.48 16.21
N TYR A 721 3.10 -26.03 17.14
CA TYR A 721 4.51 -26.33 17.10
C TYR A 721 4.78 -27.84 17.12
N TYR A 722 4.38 -28.53 18.19
CA TYR A 722 4.71 -29.95 18.39
C TYR A 722 3.95 -30.89 17.45
N LYS A 723 2.73 -30.56 17.00
CA LYS A 723 1.93 -31.48 16.15
C LYS A 723 2.12 -31.27 14.65
N TRP A 724 2.36 -30.04 14.21
CA TRP A 724 2.35 -29.70 12.79
C TRP A 724 3.72 -29.21 12.31
N PHE A 725 4.36 -28.32 13.06
CA PHE A 725 5.55 -27.63 12.60
C PHE A 725 6.83 -28.44 12.84
N GLU A 726 7.18 -28.72 14.10
CA GLU A 726 8.41 -29.44 14.49
C GLU A 726 8.61 -30.79 13.78
N PRO A 727 7.59 -31.67 13.63
CA PRO A 727 7.79 -32.98 13.03
C PRO A 727 8.23 -32.93 11.55
N ILE A 728 7.99 -31.80 10.87
CA ILE A 728 8.21 -31.63 9.43
C ILE A 728 9.33 -30.59 9.17
N ALA A 729 9.54 -29.63 10.08
CA ALA A 729 10.32 -28.41 9.85
C ALA A 729 11.83 -28.48 10.14
N ASN A 730 12.31 -29.48 10.89
CA ASN A 730 13.52 -29.34 11.71
C ASN A 730 14.84 -28.96 10.99
N ASN A 731 15.03 -29.29 9.71
CA ASN A 731 16.22 -28.86 8.95
C ASN A 731 15.89 -27.98 7.73
N ASP A 732 14.75 -28.19 7.07
CA ASP A 732 14.44 -27.51 5.81
C ASP A 732 14.15 -26.01 5.98
N ILE A 733 13.56 -25.59 7.11
CA ILE A 733 13.15 -24.18 7.31
C ILE A 733 14.35 -23.23 7.51
N LYS A 734 15.43 -23.72 8.12
CA LYS A 734 16.63 -22.92 8.41
C LYS A 734 17.49 -22.64 7.18
N SER A 735 17.34 -23.45 6.12
CA SER A 735 18.16 -23.37 4.92
C SER A 735 17.37 -23.16 3.61
N SER A 736 16.05 -23.31 3.64
CA SER A 736 15.19 -23.16 2.44
C SER A 736 14.54 -21.79 2.36
N ARG A 737 14.12 -21.44 1.13
CA ARG A 737 13.23 -20.31 0.80
C ARG A 737 11.88 -20.76 0.23
N ILE A 738 11.67 -22.07 0.14
CA ILE A 738 10.50 -22.70 -0.47
C ILE A 738 9.75 -23.45 0.62
N TYR A 739 8.45 -23.19 0.73
CA TYR A 739 7.58 -23.87 1.67
C TYR A 739 7.61 -25.39 1.43
N PRO A 740 7.94 -26.21 2.45
CA PRO A 740 8.00 -27.66 2.29
C PRO A 740 6.66 -28.23 1.83
N LYS A 741 6.66 -29.01 0.75
CA LYS A 741 5.42 -29.58 0.19
C LYS A 741 4.63 -30.39 1.23
N GLN A 742 5.32 -31.18 2.05
CA GLN A 742 4.71 -32.00 3.10
C GLN A 742 3.94 -31.17 4.14
N ILE A 743 4.40 -29.96 4.48
CA ILE A 743 3.73 -29.11 5.49
C ILE A 743 2.46 -28.46 4.94
N LEU A 744 2.40 -28.28 3.61
CA LEU A 744 1.23 -27.78 2.90
C LEU A 744 0.20 -28.89 2.66
N GLU A 745 0.65 -30.13 2.45
CA GLU A 745 -0.22 -31.31 2.32
C GLU A 745 -0.82 -31.71 3.68
N ASN A 746 0.03 -31.78 4.71
CA ASN A 746 -0.35 -32.02 6.11
C ASN A 746 -0.67 -30.70 6.81
N TRP A 747 -1.79 -30.09 6.46
CA TRP A 747 -2.14 -28.75 6.92
C TRP A 747 -2.49 -28.69 8.42
N ALA A 748 -2.18 -27.55 9.03
CA ALA A 748 -2.29 -27.33 10.48
C ALA A 748 -3.73 -27.31 11.01
N ILE A 749 -4.69 -26.96 10.14
CA ILE A 749 -6.09 -26.74 10.48
C ILE A 749 -6.94 -27.75 9.72
N ASP A 750 -7.56 -28.66 10.46
CA ASP A 750 -8.56 -29.61 10.00
C ASP A 750 -9.98 -29.19 10.45
N GLU A 751 -10.98 -30.04 10.20
CA GLU A 751 -12.35 -29.77 10.60
C GLU A 751 -12.52 -29.68 12.13
N ASP A 752 -11.77 -30.45 12.91
CA ASP A 752 -11.78 -30.41 14.39
C ASP A 752 -11.18 -29.09 14.91
N ALA A 753 -10.07 -28.64 14.33
CA ALA A 753 -9.48 -27.34 14.63
C ALA A 753 -10.45 -26.19 14.29
N LEU A 754 -11.13 -26.27 13.14
CA LEU A 754 -12.11 -25.27 12.73
C LEU A 754 -13.30 -25.21 13.71
N GLU A 755 -13.79 -26.38 14.14
CA GLU A 755 -14.86 -26.47 15.13
C GLU A 755 -14.46 -25.86 16.48
N LYS A 756 -13.22 -26.07 16.92
CA LYS A 756 -12.70 -25.42 18.15
C LYS A 756 -12.66 -23.90 18.04
N ILE A 757 -12.31 -23.37 16.87
CA ILE A 757 -12.33 -21.92 16.60
C ILE A 757 -13.76 -21.37 16.67
N ILE A 758 -14.73 -22.10 16.13
CA ILE A 758 -16.16 -21.75 16.22
C ILE A 758 -16.64 -21.77 17.67
N VAL A 759 -16.26 -22.80 18.45
CA VAL A 759 -16.59 -22.92 19.88
C VAL A 759 -16.03 -21.74 20.67
N LEU A 760 -14.77 -21.35 20.46
CA LEU A 760 -14.18 -20.19 21.13
C LEU A 760 -14.98 -18.90 20.84
N ALA A 761 -15.36 -18.67 19.58
CA ALA A 761 -16.16 -17.50 19.21
C ALA A 761 -17.53 -17.50 19.91
N LYS A 762 -18.17 -18.67 20.02
CA LYS A 762 -19.41 -18.84 20.79
C LYS A 762 -19.20 -18.52 22.26
N GLU A 763 -18.13 -19.04 22.87
CA GLU A 763 -17.80 -18.81 24.28
C GLU A 763 -17.53 -17.33 24.60
N ILE A 764 -16.87 -16.61 23.69
CA ILE A 764 -16.67 -15.15 23.80
C ILE A 764 -18.00 -14.40 23.78
N LEU A 765 -18.93 -14.79 22.90
CA LEU A 765 -20.27 -14.18 22.84
C LEU A 765 -21.13 -14.49 24.07
N ASP A 766 -21.04 -15.71 24.59
CA ASP A 766 -21.74 -16.13 25.81
C ASP A 766 -21.14 -15.50 27.09
N ALA A 767 -19.95 -14.89 27.01
CA ALA A 767 -19.29 -14.27 28.15
C ALA A 767 -20.12 -13.09 28.72
N LYS A 768 -20.38 -13.14 30.03
CA LYS A 768 -21.23 -12.17 30.74
C LYS A 768 -20.54 -10.86 31.09
N THR A 769 -19.22 -10.80 30.99
CA THR A 769 -18.44 -9.61 31.31
C THR A 769 -18.25 -8.72 30.09
N THR A 770 -18.11 -7.42 30.29
CA THR A 770 -17.72 -6.45 29.25
C THR A 770 -16.33 -5.93 29.58
N ILE A 771 -15.46 -5.87 28.58
CA ILE A 771 -14.09 -5.37 28.71
C ILE A 771 -14.03 -3.96 28.14
N LEU A 772 -13.43 -3.03 28.89
CA LEU A 772 -13.24 -1.65 28.47
C LEU A 772 -11.75 -1.35 28.33
N SER A 773 -11.34 -0.86 27.15
CA SER A 773 -9.97 -0.41 26.91
C SER A 773 -9.87 1.08 27.25
N ALA A 774 -9.45 1.40 28.47
CA ALA A 774 -9.32 2.78 28.94
C ALA A 774 -8.19 2.96 29.95
N LYS A 775 -7.56 4.14 29.93
CA LYS A 775 -6.63 4.53 30.99
C LYS A 775 -7.41 4.76 32.27
N SER A 776 -7.09 4.00 33.30
CA SER A 776 -7.71 4.13 34.60
C SER A 776 -6.69 4.10 35.73
N LEU A 777 -7.06 4.74 36.84
CA LEU A 777 -6.35 4.61 38.11
C LEU A 777 -7.30 3.99 39.14
N PRO A 778 -6.83 3.01 39.92
CA PRO A 778 -7.58 2.56 41.08
C PRO A 778 -7.59 3.66 42.14
N ALA A 779 -8.70 3.76 42.87
CA ALA A 779 -8.89 4.62 44.02
C ALA A 779 -9.69 3.89 45.11
N ASN A 780 -9.72 4.45 46.31
CA ASN A 780 -10.35 3.86 47.49
C ASN A 780 -11.46 4.79 48.00
N ALA A 781 -12.64 4.26 48.32
CA ALA A 781 -13.61 4.94 49.18
C ALA A 781 -13.59 4.35 50.61
N LEU A 782 -13.51 3.03 50.76
CA LEU A 782 -13.53 2.26 52.01
C LEU A 782 -12.49 1.11 52.01
N PHE A 783 -12.36 0.37 50.92
CA PHE A 783 -11.40 -0.73 50.72
C PHE A 783 -10.38 -0.42 49.61
N ASN A 784 -9.41 -1.33 49.42
CA ASN A 784 -8.34 -1.16 48.45
C ASN A 784 -8.81 -1.42 47.01
N ASN A 785 -8.60 -0.45 46.13
CA ASN A 785 -8.80 -0.47 44.68
C ASN A 785 -10.24 -0.75 44.25
N GLU A 786 -11.22 -0.28 45.02
CA GLU A 786 -12.66 -0.50 44.72
C GLU A 786 -13.25 0.52 43.73
N LEU A 787 -12.65 1.71 43.65
CA LEU A 787 -13.03 2.73 42.69
C LEU A 787 -12.07 2.66 41.51
N THR A 788 -12.62 2.83 40.31
CA THR A 788 -11.82 2.98 39.08
C THR A 788 -12.06 4.37 38.52
N VAL A 789 -11.02 5.19 38.50
CA VAL A 789 -11.06 6.55 37.95
C VAL A 789 -10.56 6.50 36.51
N PHE A 790 -11.40 6.86 35.56
CA PHE A 790 -11.03 6.91 34.15
C PHE A 790 -10.42 8.28 33.77
N HIS A 791 -9.29 8.27 33.06
CA HIS A 791 -8.60 9.48 32.62
C HIS A 791 -8.92 9.79 31.13
N ASN A 792 -9.93 10.66 30.93
CA ASN A 792 -10.41 11.34 29.70
C ASN A 792 -11.28 10.58 28.64
N LYS A 793 -12.15 11.39 27.99
CA LYS A 793 -13.35 11.16 27.14
C LYS A 793 -14.53 10.48 27.85
N SER A 794 -15.75 10.77 27.39
CA SER A 794 -16.98 10.22 27.96
C SER A 794 -16.91 8.69 27.88
N LEU A 795 -17.43 7.97 28.89
CA LEU A 795 -17.55 6.50 28.83
C LEU A 795 -18.29 6.03 27.57
N SER A 796 -19.17 6.87 27.01
CA SER A 796 -19.87 6.63 25.75
C SER A 796 -18.96 6.59 24.52
N ASP A 797 -17.74 7.13 24.60
CA ASP A 797 -16.84 7.24 23.45
C ASP A 797 -15.95 6.00 23.29
N ILE A 798 -15.88 5.13 24.32
CA ILE A 798 -15.05 3.94 24.34
C ILE A 798 -15.70 2.85 23.47
N PRO A 799 -14.98 2.24 22.52
CA PRO A 799 -15.50 1.10 21.76
C PRO A 799 -15.84 -0.07 22.69
N THR A 800 -17.11 -0.48 22.68
CA THR A 800 -17.59 -1.59 23.51
C THR A 800 -17.71 -2.87 22.70
N ASP A 801 -17.36 -4.00 23.34
CA ASP A 801 -17.65 -5.36 22.85
C ASP A 801 -17.00 -5.70 21.49
N ILE A 802 -15.86 -5.08 21.13
CA ILE A 802 -15.18 -5.36 19.84
C ILE A 802 -14.77 -6.84 19.72
N ASP A 803 -14.32 -7.46 20.80
CA ASP A 803 -14.06 -8.90 20.93
C ASP A 803 -15.29 -9.74 20.51
N LYS A 804 -16.48 -9.36 21.01
CA LYS A 804 -17.74 -10.01 20.69
C LYS A 804 -18.19 -9.73 19.26
N TRP A 805 -18.04 -8.51 18.77
CA TRP A 805 -18.36 -8.17 17.38
C TRP A 805 -17.51 -8.96 16.38
N LEU A 806 -16.20 -9.07 16.61
CA LEU A 806 -15.30 -9.90 15.81
C LEU A 806 -15.69 -11.38 15.88
N SER A 807 -16.08 -11.87 17.06
CA SER A 807 -16.53 -13.25 17.27
C SER A 807 -17.86 -13.55 16.53
N LEU A 808 -18.80 -12.61 16.52
CA LEU A 808 -20.05 -12.72 15.77
C LEU A 808 -19.80 -12.87 14.27
N VAL A 809 -18.90 -12.05 13.71
CA VAL A 809 -18.50 -12.12 12.31
C VAL A 809 -17.83 -13.45 12.00
N LEU A 810 -16.86 -13.86 12.83
CA LEU A 810 -16.08 -15.08 12.61
C LEU A 810 -16.96 -16.33 12.66
N GLY A 811 -17.77 -16.49 13.70
CA GLY A 811 -18.62 -17.67 13.86
C GLY A 811 -19.63 -17.81 12.72
N ASN A 812 -20.26 -16.71 12.32
CA ASN A 812 -21.23 -16.75 11.21
C ASN A 812 -20.59 -17.07 9.87
N ILE A 813 -19.40 -16.56 9.56
CA ILE A 813 -18.72 -16.90 8.28
C ILE A 813 -18.30 -18.36 8.25
N LEU A 814 -17.85 -18.90 9.39
CA LEU A 814 -17.38 -20.28 9.47
C LEU A 814 -18.52 -21.30 9.44
N GLU A 815 -19.64 -21.03 10.13
CA GLU A 815 -20.68 -22.05 10.33
C GLU A 815 -22.01 -21.79 9.61
N THR A 816 -22.44 -20.54 9.43
CA THR A 816 -23.79 -20.28 8.93
C THR A 816 -23.95 -20.68 7.46
N ASP A 817 -24.89 -21.59 7.19
CA ASP A 817 -25.31 -22.06 5.88
C ASP A 817 -26.84 -22.00 5.79
N ILE A 818 -27.33 -20.96 5.12
CA ILE A 818 -28.77 -20.68 4.97
C ILE A 818 -29.48 -21.82 4.22
N VAL A 819 -28.82 -22.46 3.24
CA VAL A 819 -29.41 -23.53 2.42
C VAL A 819 -29.61 -24.78 3.26
N LYS A 820 -28.63 -25.11 4.11
CA LYS A 820 -28.73 -26.23 5.06
C LYS A 820 -29.49 -25.90 6.34
N LYS A 821 -29.93 -24.64 6.51
CA LYS A 821 -30.54 -24.11 7.74
C LYS A 821 -29.65 -24.33 8.99
N GLN A 822 -28.34 -24.25 8.81
CA GLN A 822 -27.37 -24.28 9.90
C GLN A 822 -26.99 -22.84 10.24
N PHE A 823 -27.09 -22.46 11.52
CA PHE A 823 -26.84 -21.09 11.95
C PHE A 823 -25.94 -21.08 13.19
N PHE A 824 -24.87 -20.30 13.13
CA PHE A 824 -23.96 -20.14 14.25
C PHE A 824 -24.67 -19.64 15.52
N ASN A 825 -25.52 -18.62 15.38
CA ASN A 825 -26.22 -18.00 16.52
C ASN A 825 -27.20 -18.96 17.24
N SER A 826 -27.56 -20.09 16.62
CA SER A 826 -28.39 -21.12 17.27
C SER A 826 -27.64 -21.90 18.36
N ARG A 827 -26.29 -21.83 18.38
CA ARG A 827 -25.42 -22.50 19.35
C ARG A 827 -25.22 -21.72 20.64
N LEU A 828 -25.58 -20.44 20.65
CA LEU A 828 -25.37 -19.57 21.80
C LEU A 828 -26.18 -20.06 22.98
N SER A 829 -25.54 -20.10 24.14
CA SER A 829 -26.19 -20.49 25.40
C SER A 829 -26.95 -19.29 25.97
N SER A 830 -26.54 -18.08 25.62
CA SER A 830 -27.13 -16.82 26.07
C SER A 830 -27.33 -15.85 24.89
N PRO A 831 -28.24 -16.15 23.94
CA PRO A 831 -28.50 -15.32 22.76
C PRO A 831 -28.95 -13.89 23.11
N GLU A 832 -29.46 -13.66 24.32
CA GLU A 832 -29.75 -12.33 24.87
C GLU A 832 -28.55 -11.38 24.89
N ASN A 833 -27.32 -11.91 24.97
CA ASN A 833 -26.09 -11.11 24.93
C ASN A 833 -25.95 -10.32 23.62
N LEU A 834 -26.53 -10.81 22.51
CA LEU A 834 -26.53 -10.08 21.24
C LEU A 834 -27.36 -8.79 21.31
N PHE A 835 -28.43 -8.77 22.10
CA PHE A 835 -29.22 -7.55 22.32
C PHE A 835 -28.52 -6.58 23.26
N GLU A 836 -27.75 -7.06 24.24
CA GLU A 836 -26.87 -6.20 25.05
C GLU A 836 -25.80 -5.52 24.19
N MET A 837 -25.19 -6.23 23.24
CA MET A 837 -24.26 -5.65 22.27
C MET A 837 -24.91 -4.53 21.44
N ILE A 838 -26.11 -4.78 20.90
CA ILE A 838 -26.89 -3.76 20.15
C ILE A 838 -27.17 -2.54 21.04
N ARG A 839 -27.56 -2.77 22.30
CA ARG A 839 -27.87 -1.70 23.26
C ARG A 839 -26.63 -0.86 23.57
N ASN A 840 -25.50 -1.48 23.88
CA ASN A 840 -24.23 -0.80 24.16
C ASN A 840 -23.75 0.03 22.95
N TRP A 841 -23.89 -0.51 21.74
CA TRP A 841 -23.55 0.20 20.50
C TRP A 841 -24.50 1.38 20.21
N ASN A 842 -25.79 1.22 20.50
CA ASN A 842 -26.77 2.31 20.42
C ASN A 842 -26.41 3.46 21.35
N TYR A 843 -26.04 3.18 22.59
CA TYR A 843 -25.69 4.23 23.56
C TYR A 843 -24.39 4.95 23.22
N SER A 844 -23.42 4.25 22.64
CA SER A 844 -22.14 4.85 22.23
C SER A 844 -22.20 5.56 20.89
N LYS A 845 -22.79 4.94 19.86
CA LYS A 845 -22.73 5.41 18.46
C LYS A 845 -24.07 5.86 17.88
N LYS A 846 -25.20 5.64 18.56
CA LYS A 846 -26.58 5.91 18.07
C LYS A 846 -26.98 5.08 16.84
N TRP A 847 -26.32 3.95 16.64
CA TRP A 847 -26.59 2.98 15.58
C TRP A 847 -26.85 1.60 16.16
N SER A 848 -27.42 0.71 15.34
CA SER A 848 -27.84 -0.64 15.74
C SER A 848 -26.66 -1.61 15.93
N ALA A 849 -25.66 -1.53 15.05
CA ALA A 849 -24.41 -2.27 15.13
C ALA A 849 -23.33 -1.54 14.29
N PRO A 850 -22.06 -1.96 14.34
CA PRO A 850 -21.10 -1.59 13.31
C PRO A 850 -21.63 -1.96 11.92
N PHE A 851 -21.37 -1.13 10.90
CA PHE A 851 -21.93 -1.35 9.55
C PHE A 851 -21.60 -2.75 8.99
N TRP A 852 -20.41 -3.24 9.28
CA TRP A 852 -19.92 -4.54 8.86
C TRP A 852 -20.54 -5.74 9.62
N ALA A 853 -21.33 -5.52 10.67
CA ALA A 853 -21.91 -6.58 11.52
C ALA A 853 -23.41 -6.85 11.29
N HIS A 854 -24.14 -5.93 10.63
CA HIS A 854 -25.61 -5.97 10.52
C HIS A 854 -26.19 -7.30 10.00
N GLU A 855 -25.46 -8.03 9.15
CA GLU A 855 -25.94 -9.24 8.49
C GLU A 855 -25.84 -10.53 9.32
N TYR A 856 -25.15 -10.50 10.47
CA TYR A 856 -24.76 -11.70 11.23
C TYR A 856 -25.62 -12.01 12.47
N PHE A 857 -26.86 -11.51 12.52
CA PHE A 857 -27.81 -11.77 13.62
C PHE A 857 -28.88 -12.83 13.27
N ASN A 858 -28.68 -13.56 12.17
CA ASN A 858 -29.63 -14.55 11.70
C ASN A 858 -29.55 -15.87 12.50
N GLY A 859 -30.67 -16.58 12.58
CA GLY A 859 -30.72 -17.91 13.20
C GLY A 859 -30.59 -17.95 14.72
N MET A 860 -30.90 -16.87 15.44
CA MET A 860 -30.91 -16.86 16.90
C MET A 860 -32.03 -17.77 17.44
N GLN A 861 -31.79 -18.47 18.55
CA GLN A 861 -32.76 -19.36 19.18
C GLN A 861 -33.00 -18.94 20.64
N MET A 862 -33.98 -18.06 20.88
CA MET A 862 -34.26 -17.55 22.22
C MET A 862 -35.04 -18.55 23.06
N LYS A 863 -34.68 -18.64 24.35
CA LYS A 863 -35.40 -19.45 25.35
C LYS A 863 -35.60 -18.66 26.64
N ASN A 864 -36.03 -17.41 26.48
CA ASN A 864 -36.00 -16.45 27.58
C ASN A 864 -37.19 -16.65 28.51
N THR A 865 -36.92 -16.57 29.81
CA THR A 865 -37.96 -16.56 30.84
C THR A 865 -38.53 -15.17 31.05
N ASN A 866 -37.69 -14.13 30.95
CA ASN A 866 -38.03 -12.73 31.21
C ASN A 866 -38.19 -11.92 29.92
N GLN A 867 -38.96 -10.83 30.00
CA GLN A 867 -39.09 -9.84 28.93
C GLN A 867 -37.85 -8.96 28.86
N ILE A 868 -37.32 -8.74 27.66
CA ILE A 868 -36.21 -7.81 27.40
C ILE A 868 -36.79 -6.50 26.87
N ASP A 869 -36.49 -5.41 27.57
CA ASP A 869 -36.84 -4.05 27.15
C ASP A 869 -35.76 -3.49 26.21
N LEU A 870 -36.20 -3.14 25.00
CA LEU A 870 -35.41 -2.61 23.89
C LEU A 870 -36.09 -1.40 23.26
N GLN A 871 -36.97 -0.73 24.01
CA GLN A 871 -37.71 0.42 23.52
C GLN A 871 -36.78 1.58 23.14
N PHE A 872 -37.21 2.37 22.16
CA PHE A 872 -36.51 3.56 21.66
C PHE A 872 -35.12 3.33 21.03
N LEU A 873 -34.68 2.07 20.90
CA LEU A 873 -33.40 1.75 20.27
C LEU A 873 -33.50 1.80 18.74
N ASN A 874 -32.34 1.92 18.10
CA ASN A 874 -32.19 1.76 16.67
C ASN A 874 -31.78 0.31 16.35
N PHE A 875 -32.60 -0.35 15.53
CA PHE A 875 -32.39 -1.70 14.98
C PHE A 875 -32.17 -1.68 13.47
N SER A 876 -32.14 -0.50 12.83
CA SER A 876 -32.17 -0.39 11.38
C SER A 876 -31.09 -1.23 10.71
N ASN A 877 -31.45 -1.86 9.60
CA ASN A 877 -30.63 -2.75 8.76
C ASN A 877 -30.21 -4.10 9.37
N ILE A 878 -30.60 -4.44 10.62
CA ILE A 878 -30.26 -5.75 11.20
C ILE A 878 -30.98 -6.90 10.47
N ASN A 879 -30.27 -8.01 10.29
CA ASN A 879 -30.82 -9.24 9.74
C ASN A 879 -31.10 -10.28 10.84
N PHE A 880 -32.36 -10.40 11.25
CA PHE A 880 -32.82 -11.42 12.20
C PHE A 880 -33.36 -12.69 11.53
N SER A 881 -33.24 -12.83 10.21
CA SER A 881 -33.89 -13.93 9.47
C SER A 881 -33.60 -15.31 10.08
N HIS A 882 -34.56 -16.23 10.00
CA HIS A 882 -34.50 -17.59 10.56
C HIS A 882 -34.38 -17.69 12.09
N SER A 883 -34.65 -16.61 12.83
CA SER A 883 -34.56 -16.62 14.29
C SER A 883 -35.90 -16.99 14.95
N HIS A 884 -35.83 -17.67 16.09
CA HIS A 884 -36.91 -17.74 17.07
C HIS A 884 -36.70 -16.63 18.10
N LEU A 885 -37.56 -15.61 18.06
CA LEU A 885 -37.52 -14.43 18.91
C LEU A 885 -38.64 -14.51 19.94
N GLN A 886 -38.29 -14.34 21.21
CA GLN A 886 -39.22 -14.50 22.32
C GLN A 886 -39.11 -13.36 23.34
N LYS A 887 -40.27 -12.84 23.80
CA LYS A 887 -40.38 -11.88 24.92
C LYS A 887 -39.55 -10.60 24.74
N LEU A 888 -39.65 -9.98 23.57
CA LEU A 888 -38.98 -8.71 23.26
C LEU A 888 -39.98 -7.56 23.23
N ASP A 889 -39.64 -6.46 23.89
CA ASP A 889 -40.33 -5.18 23.75
C ASP A 889 -39.46 -4.20 22.95
N ILE A 890 -39.78 -4.06 21.68
CA ILE A 890 -39.11 -3.21 20.71
C ILE A 890 -40.02 -2.00 20.40
N SER A 891 -40.90 -1.61 21.32
CA SER A 891 -41.82 -0.48 21.10
C SER A 891 -41.08 0.84 20.90
N ASN A 892 -41.65 1.74 20.10
CA ASN A 892 -41.07 3.06 19.79
C ASN A 892 -39.65 3.02 19.19
N ALA A 893 -39.22 1.87 18.64
CA ALA A 893 -37.88 1.70 18.08
C ALA A 893 -37.81 2.06 16.59
N PHE A 894 -36.59 2.30 16.10
CA PHE A 894 -36.31 2.39 14.66
C PHE A 894 -35.99 1.00 14.12
N VAL A 895 -36.86 0.45 13.28
CA VAL A 895 -36.80 -0.92 12.75
C VAL A 895 -36.79 -0.86 11.21
N GLU A 896 -36.17 0.18 10.65
CA GLU A 896 -36.14 0.40 9.20
C GLU A 896 -35.22 -0.61 8.51
N ASN A 897 -35.66 -1.17 7.38
CA ASN A 897 -34.89 -2.14 6.60
C ASN A 897 -34.48 -3.42 7.36
N VAL A 898 -35.12 -3.72 8.50
CA VAL A 898 -34.85 -4.94 9.27
C VAL A 898 -35.43 -6.16 8.57
N LYS A 899 -34.69 -7.27 8.58
CA LYS A 899 -35.15 -8.52 7.95
C LYS A 899 -35.58 -9.51 9.03
N PHE A 900 -36.88 -9.82 9.06
CA PHE A 900 -37.47 -10.87 9.88
C PHE A 900 -37.90 -12.10 9.07
N ASN A 901 -37.27 -12.33 7.91
CA ASN A 901 -37.68 -13.41 7.02
C ASN A 901 -37.52 -14.76 7.71
N HIS A 902 -38.52 -15.64 7.61
CA HIS A 902 -38.53 -16.95 8.26
C HIS A 902 -38.38 -16.90 9.79
N CYS A 903 -38.76 -15.80 10.45
CA CYS A 903 -38.73 -15.73 11.91
C CYS A 903 -39.94 -16.39 12.56
N GLU A 904 -39.72 -16.95 13.74
CA GLU A 904 -40.76 -17.38 14.66
C GLU A 904 -40.84 -16.37 15.81
N PHE A 905 -42.02 -15.80 16.04
CA PHE A 905 -42.23 -14.79 17.06
C PHE A 905 -43.09 -15.31 18.21
N GLU A 906 -42.66 -15.10 19.45
CA GLU A 906 -43.40 -15.43 20.65
C GLU A 906 -43.38 -14.25 21.65
N ASN A 907 -44.54 -13.67 21.97
CA ASN A 907 -44.63 -12.53 22.89
C ASN A 907 -43.73 -11.33 22.49
N ILE A 908 -43.96 -10.78 21.29
CA ILE A 908 -43.17 -9.68 20.72
C ILE A 908 -44.03 -8.42 20.65
N THR A 909 -43.44 -7.28 21.02
CA THR A 909 -44.08 -5.96 20.95
C THR A 909 -43.26 -5.02 20.05
N LEU A 910 -43.90 -4.49 19.03
CA LEU A 910 -43.38 -3.54 18.02
C LEU A 910 -44.26 -2.26 17.97
N THR A 911 -45.08 -2.03 18.99
CA THR A 911 -46.04 -0.92 19.05
C THR A 911 -45.33 0.42 18.83
N SER A 912 -45.93 1.29 18.01
CA SER A 912 -45.39 2.64 17.72
C SER A 912 -43.97 2.68 17.12
N SER A 913 -43.46 1.55 16.62
CA SER A 913 -42.13 1.47 16.00
C SER A 913 -42.14 1.94 14.55
N ASN A 914 -41.00 2.34 14.03
CA ASN A 914 -40.83 2.68 12.62
C ASN A 914 -40.35 1.45 11.84
N LEU A 915 -41.22 0.88 11.00
CA LEU A 915 -41.04 -0.36 10.24
C LEU A 915 -40.79 -0.12 8.75
N ILE A 916 -40.40 1.09 8.33
CA ILE A 916 -40.23 1.40 6.89
C ILE A 916 -39.29 0.36 6.23
N ASN A 917 -39.81 -0.36 5.23
CA ASN A 917 -39.11 -1.38 4.47
C ASN A 917 -38.59 -2.57 5.31
N ALA A 918 -39.14 -2.79 6.51
CA ALA A 918 -38.92 -4.03 7.26
C ALA A 918 -39.53 -5.21 6.50
N LYS A 919 -38.92 -6.40 6.56
CA LYS A 919 -39.41 -7.58 5.83
C LYS A 919 -39.88 -8.67 6.79
N PHE A 920 -41.03 -9.26 6.48
CA PHE A 920 -41.69 -10.29 7.28
C PHE A 920 -42.01 -11.55 6.45
N ASP A 921 -41.19 -11.86 5.45
CA ASP A 921 -41.49 -12.96 4.52
C ASP A 921 -41.48 -14.30 5.25
N ASN A 922 -42.52 -15.14 5.08
CA ASN A 922 -42.61 -16.48 5.66
C ASN A 922 -42.45 -16.57 7.19
N ILE A 923 -42.99 -15.60 7.94
CA ILE A 923 -42.96 -15.62 9.41
C ILE A 923 -43.95 -16.63 10.01
N SER A 924 -43.75 -16.95 11.29
CA SER A 924 -44.70 -17.66 12.15
C SER A 924 -44.89 -16.90 13.47
N ILE A 925 -46.11 -16.86 13.99
CA ILE A 925 -46.43 -16.28 15.30
C ILE A 925 -46.92 -17.42 16.21
N LEU A 926 -46.17 -17.66 17.29
CA LEU A 926 -46.39 -18.71 18.27
C LEU A 926 -46.92 -18.06 19.56
N GLY A 927 -48.19 -18.33 19.93
CA GLY A 927 -48.80 -17.79 21.16
C GLY A 927 -49.53 -16.45 21.02
N GLU A 928 -50.02 -15.91 22.14
CA GLU A 928 -51.11 -14.91 22.17
C GLU A 928 -50.68 -13.43 22.25
N ARG A 929 -49.45 -13.07 21.83
CA ARG A 929 -48.97 -11.67 21.96
C ARG A 929 -48.00 -11.25 20.86
N PHE A 930 -48.50 -10.87 19.69
CA PHE A 930 -47.73 -10.12 18.70
C PHE A 930 -48.35 -8.73 18.50
N GLN A 931 -47.80 -7.73 19.19
CA GLN A 931 -48.33 -6.38 19.20
C GLN A 931 -47.59 -5.51 18.19
N ILE A 932 -48.31 -4.92 17.24
CA ILE A 932 -47.71 -4.08 16.18
C ILE A 932 -48.54 -2.82 15.90
N GLY A 933 -49.47 -2.50 16.82
CA GLY A 933 -50.36 -1.35 16.68
C GLY A 933 -49.60 -0.04 16.61
N PHE A 934 -50.12 0.94 15.86
CA PHE A 934 -49.51 2.26 15.67
C PHE A 934 -48.09 2.26 15.10
N ALA A 935 -47.56 1.11 14.64
CA ALA A 935 -46.27 1.07 13.99
C ALA A 935 -46.35 1.77 12.62
N GLN A 936 -45.34 2.56 12.31
CA GLN A 936 -45.25 3.36 11.10
C GLN A 936 -44.62 2.56 9.96
N ILE A 937 -45.24 2.52 8.78
CA ILE A 937 -44.76 1.79 7.59
C ILE A 937 -44.41 2.72 6.41
N GLY A 938 -44.60 4.02 6.62
CA GLY A 938 -44.28 5.10 5.68
C GLY A 938 -44.44 6.45 6.37
N TYR A 939 -43.97 7.54 5.79
CA TYR A 939 -44.08 8.87 6.40
C TYR A 939 -45.55 9.24 6.70
N GLY A 940 -45.92 9.22 7.98
CA GLY A 940 -47.30 9.47 8.43
C GLY A 940 -48.30 8.35 8.12
N ILE A 941 -47.82 7.15 7.78
CA ILE A 941 -48.64 5.98 7.42
C ILE A 941 -48.38 4.88 8.44
N PHE A 942 -49.44 4.34 9.03
CA PHE A 942 -49.38 3.34 10.08
C PHE A 942 -49.92 1.99 9.61
N ILE A 943 -49.58 0.90 10.31
CA ILE A 943 -50.18 -0.42 10.10
C ILE A 943 -51.71 -0.34 10.22
N PRO A 944 -52.47 -1.01 9.33
CA PRO A 944 -53.93 -1.05 9.46
C PRO A 944 -54.33 -1.62 10.81
N ASN A 945 -55.21 -0.93 11.54
CA ASN A 945 -55.67 -1.38 12.85
C ASN A 945 -56.33 -2.76 12.79
N THR A 946 -57.05 -3.07 11.70
CA THR A 946 -57.62 -4.39 11.45
C THR A 946 -56.53 -5.47 11.39
N LEU A 947 -55.45 -5.23 10.65
CA LEU A 947 -54.31 -6.15 10.59
C LEU A 947 -53.67 -6.33 11.97
N ALA A 948 -53.41 -5.24 12.69
CA ALA A 948 -52.82 -5.29 14.03
C ALA A 948 -53.69 -6.11 15.01
N ASN A 949 -55.02 -5.95 14.97
CA ASN A 949 -55.96 -6.69 15.81
C ASN A 949 -56.00 -8.20 15.46
N CYS A 950 -55.97 -8.53 14.16
CA CYS A 950 -55.91 -9.92 13.71
C CYS A 950 -54.62 -10.62 14.17
N LEU A 951 -53.47 -9.93 14.06
CA LEU A 951 -52.17 -10.47 14.47
C LEU A 951 -52.03 -10.58 16.00
N LEU A 952 -52.76 -9.76 16.76
CA LEU A 952 -52.87 -9.86 18.22
C LEU A 952 -53.63 -11.13 18.67
N ASN A 953 -54.35 -11.78 17.76
CA ASN A 953 -55.08 -13.04 17.95
C ASN A 953 -56.03 -13.01 19.18
N MET A 954 -56.89 -12.00 19.27
CA MET A 954 -57.92 -11.85 20.32
C MET A 954 -59.09 -12.86 20.21
N SER A 955 -58.84 -14.10 19.81
CA SER A 955 -59.85 -15.16 19.83
C SER A 955 -59.97 -15.82 21.22
N ARG A 956 -60.16 -15.01 22.29
CA ARG A 956 -60.64 -15.47 23.63
C ARG A 956 -60.82 -14.40 24.71
N TYR A 957 -61.03 -13.13 24.36
CA TYR A 957 -61.54 -12.13 25.32
C TYR A 957 -63.05 -11.92 25.08
N GLU A 958 -63.82 -12.99 25.26
CA GLU A 958 -65.26 -12.86 25.49
C GLU A 958 -65.47 -12.29 26.90
N GLU A 959 -66.22 -11.19 26.96
CA GLU A 959 -67.18 -10.87 28.02
C GLU A 959 -66.69 -11.01 29.48
N ASN A 960 -66.13 -9.92 30.06
CA ASN A 960 -66.36 -9.46 31.46
C ASN A 960 -65.19 -8.71 32.16
N THR A 961 -64.37 -7.92 31.47
CA THR A 961 -63.52 -6.94 32.19
C THR A 961 -63.52 -5.56 31.53
N THR A 962 -64.54 -4.77 31.85
CA THR A 962 -64.64 -3.33 31.62
C THR A 962 -63.67 -2.47 32.46
N ARG A 963 -62.49 -2.98 32.85
CA ARG A 963 -61.58 -2.23 33.76
C ARG A 963 -60.09 -2.17 33.42
N TYR A 964 -59.64 -2.69 32.28
CA TYR A 964 -58.26 -2.44 31.79
C TYR A 964 -58.19 -2.01 30.31
N SER A 965 -59.31 -1.62 29.69
CA SER A 965 -59.40 -1.27 28.27
C SER A 965 -59.05 0.18 27.92
N SER A 966 -58.22 0.87 28.72
CA SER A 966 -57.95 2.31 28.52
C SER A 966 -56.74 2.64 27.64
N TYR A 967 -56.00 1.67 27.08
CA TYR A 967 -54.77 1.98 26.32
C TYR A 967 -54.68 1.50 24.87
N ILE A 968 -55.62 0.71 24.34
CA ILE A 968 -55.59 0.34 22.91
C ILE A 968 -57.02 0.36 22.33
N HIS A 969 -57.65 1.55 22.32
CA HIS A 969 -58.77 1.78 21.41
C HIS A 969 -58.21 2.18 20.04
N CYS A 970 -57.85 1.19 19.24
CA CYS A 970 -57.53 1.38 17.83
C CYS A 970 -58.85 1.57 17.05
N GLY A 971 -59.37 2.79 17.00
CA GLY A 971 -60.56 3.11 16.19
C GLY A 971 -60.40 2.73 14.71
N SER A 972 -61.51 2.68 13.94
CA SER A 972 -61.53 2.29 12.52
C SER A 972 -60.86 3.35 11.62
N LEU A 973 -59.53 3.43 11.63
CA LEU A 973 -58.75 4.30 10.76
C LEU A 973 -58.47 3.56 9.45
N THR A 974 -59.20 3.91 8.39
CA THR A 974 -58.81 3.55 7.02
C THR A 974 -57.53 4.30 6.66
N ILE A 975 -56.52 3.61 6.11
CA ILE A 975 -55.25 4.24 5.74
C ILE A 975 -55.49 5.12 4.51
N PHE A 976 -55.12 6.40 4.59
CA PHE A 976 -55.23 7.32 3.45
C PHE A 976 -53.88 7.50 2.75
N LEU A 977 -53.78 7.02 1.51
CA LEU A 977 -52.63 7.22 0.64
C LEU A 977 -52.82 8.54 -0.15
N ASN A 978 -52.17 9.60 0.33
CA ASN A 978 -52.25 10.98 -0.19
C ASN A 978 -51.26 11.24 -1.35
N SER A 979 -51.57 12.18 -2.23
CA SER A 979 -50.76 12.66 -3.36
C SER A 979 -49.39 13.26 -3.01
N LYS A 980 -49.12 13.56 -1.73
CA LYS A 980 -47.77 13.89 -1.22
C LYS A 980 -46.81 12.70 -1.26
N ILE A 981 -47.32 11.47 -1.44
CA ILE A 981 -46.54 10.27 -1.76
C ILE A 981 -46.06 10.41 -3.22
N ARG A 982 -44.97 11.14 -3.43
CA ARG A 982 -44.56 11.62 -4.77
C ARG A 982 -43.99 10.55 -5.72
N THR A 983 -43.88 9.27 -5.32
CA THR A 983 -43.20 8.26 -6.17
C THR A 983 -43.74 6.83 -6.00
N PHE A 984 -43.77 6.06 -7.10
CA PHE A 984 -44.04 4.60 -7.13
C PHE A 984 -43.18 3.80 -6.13
N LYS A 985 -41.99 4.31 -5.82
CA LYS A 985 -41.06 3.74 -4.86
C LYS A 985 -41.68 3.60 -3.45
N ILE A 986 -42.45 4.58 -3.00
CA ILE A 986 -43.05 4.57 -1.65
C ILE A 986 -44.20 3.55 -1.56
N ILE A 987 -44.99 3.38 -2.62
CA ILE A 987 -46.06 2.36 -2.69
C ILE A 987 -45.45 0.96 -2.55
N ASN A 988 -44.34 0.69 -3.22
CA ASN A 988 -43.61 -0.57 -3.08
C ASN A 988 -43.00 -0.74 -1.68
N GLU A 989 -42.44 0.31 -1.07
CA GLU A 989 -41.90 0.26 0.30
C GLU A 989 -42.97 -0.12 1.33
N ILE A 990 -44.16 0.48 1.23
CA ILE A 990 -45.32 0.16 2.07
C ILE A 990 -45.76 -1.29 1.83
N PHE A 991 -45.93 -1.69 0.56
CA PHE A 991 -46.34 -3.04 0.21
C PHE A 991 -45.35 -4.09 0.69
N ASN A 992 -44.05 -3.89 0.46
CA ASN A 992 -42.99 -4.79 0.90
C ASN A 992 -42.96 -4.98 2.42
N THR A 993 -43.35 -3.95 3.17
CA THR A 993 -43.45 -4.03 4.64
C THR A 993 -44.64 -4.86 5.07
N LEU A 994 -45.76 -4.73 4.36
CA LEU A 994 -47.01 -5.42 4.68
C LEU A 994 -47.08 -6.85 4.14
N SER A 995 -46.46 -7.14 2.99
CA SER A 995 -46.69 -8.37 2.22
C SER A 995 -46.55 -9.63 3.08
N GLY A 996 -45.45 -9.79 3.80
CA GLY A 996 -45.22 -10.95 4.66
C GLY A 996 -46.23 -11.10 5.80
N LEU A 997 -46.68 -9.98 6.39
CA LEU A 997 -47.72 -9.97 7.44
C LEU A 997 -49.10 -10.34 6.86
N LEU A 998 -49.41 -9.84 5.67
CA LEU A 998 -50.65 -10.14 4.95
C LEU A 998 -50.69 -11.60 4.51
N GLU A 999 -49.61 -12.13 3.94
CA GLU A 999 -49.49 -13.55 3.57
C GLU A 999 -49.68 -14.47 4.77
N PHE A 1000 -49.09 -14.13 5.93
CA PHE A 1000 -49.30 -14.88 7.15
C PHE A 1000 -50.79 -14.89 7.56
N GLY A 1001 -51.44 -13.71 7.56
CA GLY A 1001 -52.85 -13.60 7.91
C GLY A 1001 -53.78 -14.33 6.94
N LEU A 1002 -53.50 -14.28 5.63
CA LEU A 1002 -54.21 -15.04 4.60
C LEU A 1002 -54.04 -16.55 4.81
N LYS A 1003 -52.81 -17.03 5.05
CA LYS A 1003 -52.54 -18.46 5.36
C LYS A 1003 -53.25 -18.94 6.63
N LYS A 1004 -53.51 -18.04 7.60
CA LYS A 1004 -54.26 -18.32 8.82
C LYS A 1004 -55.77 -18.09 8.71
N ASN A 1005 -56.27 -17.67 7.55
CA ASN A 1005 -57.67 -17.31 7.31
C ASN A 1005 -58.19 -16.20 8.25
N TYR A 1006 -57.35 -15.23 8.61
CA TYR A 1006 -57.77 -14.10 9.45
C TYR A 1006 -58.58 -13.04 8.69
N PHE A 1007 -58.41 -12.97 7.37
CA PHE A 1007 -59.09 -12.05 6.47
C PHE A 1007 -58.95 -12.53 5.02
N THR A 1008 -59.67 -11.89 4.11
CA THR A 1008 -59.66 -12.13 2.65
C THR A 1008 -58.98 -10.99 1.89
N ILE A 1009 -58.62 -11.23 0.62
CA ILE A 1009 -58.04 -10.21 -0.26
C ILE A 1009 -58.95 -8.97 -0.39
N ASP A 1010 -60.26 -9.17 -0.51
CA ASP A 1010 -61.22 -8.08 -0.63
C ASP A 1010 -61.31 -7.23 0.65
N GLU A 1011 -61.21 -7.88 1.82
CA GLU A 1011 -61.11 -7.18 3.10
C GLU A 1011 -59.82 -6.35 3.17
N ILE A 1012 -58.67 -6.88 2.74
CA ILE A 1012 -57.40 -6.12 2.70
C ILE A 1012 -57.56 -4.86 1.85
N LYS A 1013 -58.13 -4.97 0.64
CA LYS A 1013 -58.35 -3.82 -0.25
C LYS A 1013 -59.22 -2.73 0.40
N SER A 1014 -60.18 -3.13 1.24
CA SER A 1014 -61.06 -2.20 1.96
C SER A 1014 -60.35 -1.36 3.04
N TRP A 1015 -59.16 -1.75 3.48
CA TRP A 1015 -58.41 -1.05 4.53
C TRP A 1015 -57.73 0.24 4.05
N PHE A 1016 -57.67 0.45 2.73
CA PHE A 1016 -56.94 1.55 2.10
C PHE A 1016 -57.90 2.49 1.35
N LYS A 1017 -57.66 3.80 1.49
CA LYS A 1017 -58.27 4.88 0.72
C LYS A 1017 -57.18 5.57 -0.08
N TYR A 1018 -57.53 5.99 -1.29
CA TYR A 1018 -56.58 6.52 -2.27
C TYR A 1018 -57.04 7.89 -2.73
N GLU A 1019 -56.11 8.83 -2.87
CA GLU A 1019 -56.41 10.14 -3.48
C GLU A 1019 -56.51 10.05 -5.01
N LYS A 1020 -55.69 9.22 -5.64
CA LYS A 1020 -55.67 9.02 -7.10
C LYS A 1020 -56.07 7.60 -7.48
N LYS A 1021 -56.81 7.48 -8.58
CA LYS A 1021 -57.22 6.18 -9.16
C LYS A 1021 -56.02 5.32 -9.59
N GLU A 1022 -54.98 5.93 -10.14
CA GLU A 1022 -53.76 5.22 -10.57
C GLU A 1022 -53.03 4.53 -9.39
N ASP A 1023 -53.00 5.17 -8.22
CA ASP A 1023 -52.35 4.61 -7.04
C ASP A 1023 -53.16 3.43 -6.47
N LYS A 1024 -54.49 3.52 -6.56
CA LYS A 1024 -55.41 2.41 -6.26
C LYS A 1024 -55.12 1.22 -7.17
N GLU A 1025 -55.14 1.41 -8.50
CA GLU A 1025 -54.92 0.34 -9.47
C GLU A 1025 -53.56 -0.34 -9.26
N LYS A 1026 -52.50 0.42 -8.98
CA LYS A 1026 -51.14 -0.12 -8.75
C LYS A 1026 -51.04 -0.90 -7.43
N PHE A 1027 -51.55 -0.35 -6.33
CA PHE A 1027 -51.42 -1.00 -5.02
C PHE A 1027 -52.35 -2.21 -4.89
N GLU A 1028 -53.58 -2.15 -5.43
CA GLU A 1028 -54.47 -3.30 -5.47
C GLU A 1028 -53.92 -4.42 -6.36
N ALA A 1029 -53.26 -4.08 -7.48
CA ALA A 1029 -52.56 -5.08 -8.30
C ALA A 1029 -51.43 -5.79 -7.55
N LEU A 1030 -50.72 -5.09 -6.64
CA LEU A 1030 -49.73 -5.71 -5.75
C LEU A 1030 -50.41 -6.63 -4.73
N ILE A 1031 -51.50 -6.20 -4.10
CA ILE A 1031 -52.29 -7.05 -3.17
C ILE A 1031 -52.77 -8.33 -3.87
N ASP A 1032 -53.23 -8.23 -5.12
CA ASP A 1032 -53.69 -9.38 -5.90
C ASP A 1032 -52.59 -10.42 -6.17
N THR A 1033 -51.31 -10.03 -6.10
CA THR A 1033 -50.20 -11.00 -6.20
C THR A 1033 -50.08 -11.94 -5.01
N LEU A 1034 -50.66 -11.58 -3.84
CA LEU A 1034 -50.64 -12.40 -2.62
C LEU A 1034 -51.56 -13.62 -2.71
N ASN A 1035 -52.41 -13.71 -3.74
CA ASN A 1035 -53.36 -14.81 -3.97
C ASN A 1035 -52.75 -15.96 -4.80
N LYS A 1036 -51.45 -15.87 -5.12
CA LYS A 1036 -50.65 -16.90 -5.80
C LYS A 1036 -49.71 -17.57 -4.82
#